data_AF-A0A3S4X8I5-F1
#
_entry.id   AF-A0A3S4X8I5-F1
#
_cell.length_a   1.000
_cell.length_b   1.000
_cell.length_c   1.000
_cell.angle_alpha   90.00
_cell.angle_beta   90.00
_cell.angle_gamma   90.00
#
_symmetry.space_group_name_H-M   'P 1'
#
loop_
_entity.id
_entity.type
_entity.pdbx_description
1 polymer ?
#
loop_
_entity_poly.entity_id
_entity_poly.type
_entity_poly.pdbx_seq_one_letter_code
_entity_poly.pdbx_strand_id
1 'polypeptide(L)'
;MIERGKFRSLTLVNWNGFFARTFDLDELVTTLSGGNGAGKSTTMAAFVTALIPDLTLLHFRNTTEAGATSGSRDKGLHGKLRAGVCYSTLDVVNSRHQRVVVGVRLQQVAGRDRKVDIKPFTIQGLPTAVQPTELLTETVGERQARVLSLQELKERVEEMEGVQFKQFNSITDYHALMFDLGVLPKRLRTSSDRSKFYRLIEASLYGGISSAITRSLRDYLLPENGGVRKAFQDMEAALRENRMTLEAIRVTQSDRDLFKHLISEATSYVAADYMRHANERRIHLDGALVLRNELLSSRKQLAAEQFRHVEMARELAEQSGAESDLETDYQAASDHLNLVQTAMRQQEKIERYEGDLEELTYRLEEQNEVVAEASEQQAENEARAEAAELEVDELKSQLADYQQALDVQQTRAIQYQQALQALERARALCQVPELTAENAEEWLDTFQAREQEATESLLLLEQKLSVADAAHSQFEQAYQLVGKIAGEVSRSEAWQTARELLRDWPSQQHQAERVQPLRMRLSELEQRLRSQQDAERLLQEFCKRHGQTYQPDELDALQQELEERLESLSQSVSEAGERRMEMRQELEQIQQRIKELTARAPIWLAAQDSLTQLSEQSGEAFEDGQQVTEYMQQLLERERETTVERDEVASRKREIEAQVERLSQPSGQKISVW
;
A
#
# COMPACT_ATOMS: atom_id res chain seq x y z
N MET A 1 1.86 102.32 44.62
CA MET A 1 2.02 103.02 43.33
C MET A 1 3.17 102.34 42.62
N ILE A 2 2.95 101.73 41.44
CA ILE A 2 4.05 101.04 40.72
C ILE A 2 4.76 102.09 39.89
N GLU A 3 6.04 102.32 40.16
CA GLU A 3 6.86 103.19 39.32
C GLU A 3 7.14 102.51 37.97
N ARG A 4 6.92 103.24 36.89
CA ARG A 4 7.17 102.74 35.53
C ARG A 4 8.64 102.91 35.20
N GLY A 5 9.22 101.93 34.51
CA GLY A 5 10.57 102.06 33.97
C GLY A 5 10.66 103.26 33.01
N LYS A 6 11.79 103.97 33.04
CA LYS A 6 12.04 105.18 32.23
C LYS A 6 13.35 105.04 31.45
N PHE A 7 13.35 105.56 30.23
CA PHE A 7 14.58 105.79 29.47
C PHE A 7 15.25 107.05 30.04
N ARG A 8 16.48 106.92 30.55
CA ARG A 8 17.22 107.99 31.20
C ARG A 8 18.05 108.79 30.19
N SER A 9 18.77 108.12 29.31
CA SER A 9 19.59 108.79 28.30
C SER A 9 19.87 107.90 27.08
N LEU A 10 20.17 108.56 25.96
CA LEU A 10 20.69 107.94 24.74
C LEU A 10 22.12 108.43 24.53
N THR A 11 23.08 107.51 24.45
CA THR A 11 24.48 107.84 24.17
C THR A 11 24.89 107.34 22.78
N LEU A 12 25.42 108.26 21.97
CA LEU A 12 26.00 107.99 20.65
C LEU A 12 27.51 108.17 20.71
N VAL A 13 28.24 107.16 20.26
CA VAL A 13 29.71 107.22 20.13
C VAL A 13 30.11 106.91 18.69
N ASN A 14 30.93 107.78 18.12
CA ASN A 14 31.49 107.74 16.77
C ASN A 14 30.46 107.74 15.63
N TRP A 15 29.33 108.41 15.82
CA TRP A 15 28.35 108.65 14.75
C TRP A 15 28.73 109.87 13.90
N ASN A 16 28.21 109.94 12.68
CA ASN A 16 28.44 111.09 11.81
C ASN A 16 27.84 112.36 12.44
N GLY A 17 28.70 113.33 12.77
CA GLY A 17 28.35 114.54 13.53
C GLY A 17 28.47 114.41 15.05
N PHE A 18 28.65 113.22 15.62
CA PHE A 18 28.72 112.98 17.06
C PHE A 18 29.88 112.04 17.43
N PHE A 19 30.99 112.58 17.93
CA PHE A 19 32.11 111.75 18.38
C PHE A 19 31.79 111.00 19.68
N ALA A 20 31.32 111.69 20.71
CA ALA A 20 30.79 111.09 21.93
C ALA A 20 29.77 112.07 22.52
N ARG A 21 28.49 111.70 22.53
CA ARG A 21 27.41 112.57 23.01
C ARG A 21 26.32 111.76 23.71
N THR A 22 26.01 112.15 24.94
CA THR A 22 24.83 111.68 25.67
C THR A 22 23.72 112.73 25.57
N PHE A 23 22.51 112.24 25.30
CA PHE A 23 21.27 113.00 25.33
C PHE A 23 20.44 112.47 26.49
N ASP A 24 20.30 113.26 27.55
CA ASP A 24 19.40 112.93 28.63
C ASP A 24 17.96 113.08 28.16
N LEU A 25 17.14 112.08 28.49
CA LEU A 25 15.73 112.04 28.15
C LEU A 25 14.94 112.47 29.39
N ASP A 26 14.15 113.52 29.22
CA ASP A 26 13.22 113.99 30.24
C ASP A 26 12.07 112.99 30.43
N GLU A 27 11.41 113.06 31.59
CA GLU A 27 10.39 112.10 31.99
C GLU A 27 9.16 112.09 31.08
N LEU A 28 8.89 113.22 30.41
CA LEU A 28 7.71 113.40 29.58
C LEU A 28 8.07 113.65 28.11
N VAL A 29 8.75 114.77 27.81
CA VAL A 29 9.00 115.17 26.41
C VAL A 29 10.41 115.73 26.28
N THR A 30 11.20 115.12 25.39
CA THR A 30 12.51 115.65 24.99
C THR A 30 12.45 116.13 23.55
N THR A 31 12.73 117.42 23.31
CA THR A 31 12.74 118.00 21.96
C THR A 31 14.16 118.12 21.41
N LEU A 32 14.41 117.54 20.24
CA LEU A 32 15.66 117.73 19.50
C LEU A 32 15.55 118.98 18.61
N SER A 33 16.06 120.11 19.09
CA SER A 33 16.08 121.38 18.36
C SER A 33 17.40 121.58 17.61
N GLY A 34 17.32 122.06 16.37
CA GLY A 34 18.48 122.29 15.50
C GLY A 34 18.08 122.46 14.04
N GLY A 35 18.97 123.04 13.22
CA GLY A 35 18.75 123.25 11.78
C GLY A 35 18.64 121.95 10.97
N ASN A 36 18.31 122.07 9.68
CA ASN A 36 18.33 120.92 8.77
C ASN A 36 19.77 120.39 8.65
N GLY A 37 19.95 119.07 8.75
CA GLY A 37 21.27 118.44 8.73
C GLY A 37 22.03 118.42 10.07
N ALA A 38 21.48 118.98 11.15
CA ALA A 38 22.13 119.01 12.47
C ALA A 38 22.22 117.63 13.20
N GLY A 39 21.82 116.54 12.54
CA GLY A 39 21.89 115.18 13.12
C GLY A 39 20.68 114.75 13.95
N LYS A 40 19.56 115.48 13.92
CA LYS A 40 18.30 115.11 14.61
C LYS A 40 17.80 113.70 14.21
N SER A 41 17.69 113.46 12.90
CA SER A 41 17.28 112.17 12.34
C SER A 41 18.33 111.07 12.55
N THR A 42 19.60 111.45 12.78
CA THR A 42 20.67 110.51 13.16
C THR A 42 20.51 110.05 14.60
N THR A 43 20.15 110.97 15.49
CA THR A 43 19.87 110.68 16.91
C THR A 43 18.69 109.73 17.06
N MET A 44 17.58 109.98 16.34
CA MET A 44 16.44 109.06 16.32
C MET A 44 16.77 107.71 15.67
N ALA A 45 17.59 107.71 14.62
CA ALA A 45 18.03 106.45 14.01
C ALA A 45 18.87 105.61 14.99
N ALA A 46 19.77 106.24 15.74
CA ALA A 46 20.55 105.56 16.77
C ALA A 46 19.64 104.94 17.84
N PHE A 47 18.67 105.71 18.36
CA PHE A 47 17.68 105.21 19.30
C PHE A 47 16.96 103.94 18.81
N VAL A 48 16.44 103.98 17.57
CA VAL A 48 15.75 102.81 16.99
C VAL A 48 16.70 101.66 16.72
N THR A 49 17.95 101.92 16.31
CA THR A 49 18.94 100.85 16.10
C THR A 49 19.31 100.13 17.40
N ALA A 50 19.40 100.84 18.52
CA ALA A 50 19.63 100.22 19.82
C ALA A 50 18.41 99.39 20.28
N LEU A 51 17.20 99.87 20.00
CA LEU A 51 15.97 99.18 20.37
C LEU A 51 15.69 97.93 19.51
N ILE A 52 15.92 98.03 18.19
CA ILE A 52 15.68 96.97 17.21
C ILE A 52 16.94 96.81 16.33
N PRO A 53 17.91 95.99 16.76
CA PRO A 53 19.15 95.73 16.01
C PRO A 53 18.94 94.75 14.85
N ASP A 54 17.89 94.93 14.03
CA ASP A 54 17.56 94.05 12.92
C ASP A 54 17.76 94.75 11.58
N LEU A 55 18.88 94.44 10.90
CA LEU A 55 19.20 95.00 9.60
C LEU A 55 18.14 94.69 8.54
N THR A 56 17.31 93.65 8.70
CA THR A 56 16.25 93.34 7.74
C THR A 56 15.12 94.37 7.77
N LEU A 57 14.91 95.00 8.93
CA LEU A 57 13.83 95.95 9.17
C LEU A 57 14.30 97.41 9.12
N LEU A 58 15.52 97.68 9.61
CA LEU A 58 16.08 99.03 9.68
C LEU A 58 16.19 99.66 8.28
N HIS A 59 15.33 100.65 8.03
CA HIS A 59 15.33 101.42 6.80
C HIS A 59 14.94 102.87 7.10
N PHE A 60 15.94 103.76 7.04
CA PHE A 60 15.77 105.18 7.33
C PHE A 60 15.61 105.95 6.02
N ARG A 61 14.37 106.25 5.65
CA ARG A 61 14.01 107.07 4.50
C ARG A 61 14.11 108.55 4.84
N ASN A 62 14.23 109.37 3.81
CA ASN A 62 13.98 110.80 3.96
C ASN A 62 12.49 111.02 4.26
N THR A 63 12.17 112.04 5.05
CA THR A 63 10.80 112.33 5.49
C THR A 63 9.85 112.63 4.32
N THR A 64 10.37 113.10 3.18
CA THR A 64 9.61 113.33 1.95
C THR A 64 9.21 112.05 1.21
N GLU A 65 9.82 110.91 1.55
CA GLU A 65 9.58 109.59 0.92
C GLU A 65 8.81 108.65 1.85
N ALA A 66 8.09 109.20 2.84
CA ALA A 66 7.24 108.45 3.75
C ALA A 66 6.13 107.71 2.96
N GLY A 67 6.36 106.42 2.68
CA GLY A 67 5.42 105.56 1.94
C GLY A 67 5.96 104.97 0.62
N ALA A 68 7.14 105.38 0.16
CA ALA A 68 7.72 104.85 -1.07
C ALA A 68 8.10 103.36 -0.93
N THR A 69 7.65 102.48 -1.83
CA THR A 69 7.97 101.05 -1.81
C THR A 69 9.35 100.70 -2.40
N SER A 70 10.14 101.70 -2.78
CA SER A 70 11.46 101.54 -3.39
C SER A 70 12.46 100.97 -2.38
N GLY A 71 12.79 99.69 -2.53
CA GLY A 71 13.90 99.04 -1.84
C GLY A 71 15.25 99.52 -2.38
N SER A 72 15.66 100.74 -1.99
CA SER A 72 17.00 101.22 -2.30
C SER A 72 18.06 100.32 -1.65
N ARG A 73 19.16 100.06 -2.35
CA ARG A 73 20.31 99.28 -1.83
C ARG A 73 20.94 99.92 -0.59
N ASP A 74 20.78 101.23 -0.41
CA ASP A 74 21.24 101.93 0.77
C ASP A 74 20.13 101.97 1.84
N LYS A 75 20.37 101.31 2.98
CA LYS A 75 19.45 101.32 4.12
C LYS A 75 19.51 102.62 4.94
N GLY A 76 20.35 103.58 4.54
CA GLY A 76 20.46 104.91 5.16
C GLY A 76 21.15 104.92 6.52
N LEU A 77 21.70 103.78 6.96
CA LEU A 77 22.43 103.65 8.23
C LEU A 77 23.95 103.78 8.04
N HIS A 78 24.52 103.26 6.95
CA HIS A 78 25.97 103.25 6.72
C HIS A 78 26.57 104.66 6.71
N GLY A 79 25.95 105.61 5.98
CA GLY A 79 26.39 107.01 5.90
C GLY A 79 26.19 107.84 7.18
N LYS A 80 25.47 107.30 8.17
CA LYS A 80 25.27 107.92 9.48
C LYS A 80 26.35 107.55 10.50
N LEU A 81 27.25 106.63 10.16
CA LEU A 81 28.34 106.16 11.00
C LEU A 81 29.69 106.70 10.50
N ARG A 82 30.69 106.80 11.39
CA ARG A 82 32.09 107.02 10.98
C ARG A 82 32.83 105.69 10.84
N ALA A 83 34.01 105.73 10.26
CA ALA A 83 34.89 104.56 10.20
C ALA A 83 35.33 104.14 11.62
N GLY A 84 35.40 102.84 11.87
CA GLY A 84 35.77 102.27 13.18
C GLY A 84 34.58 101.78 13.99
N VAL A 85 34.78 101.64 15.31
CA VAL A 85 33.77 101.17 16.25
C VAL A 85 32.83 102.31 16.60
N CYS A 86 31.52 102.07 16.50
CA CYS A 86 30.46 103.00 16.87
C CYS A 86 29.55 102.34 17.91
N TYR A 87 28.97 103.14 18.79
CA TYR A 87 27.98 102.65 19.77
C TYR A 87 26.71 103.46 19.74
N SER A 88 25.59 102.78 19.94
CA SER A 88 24.35 103.41 20.40
C SER A 88 23.87 102.66 21.62
N THR A 89 23.75 103.37 22.74
CA THR A 89 23.34 102.79 24.02
C THR A 89 22.19 103.59 24.63
N LEU A 90 21.25 102.86 25.22
CA LEU A 90 20.09 103.35 25.96
C LEU A 90 20.30 103.02 27.43
N ASP A 91 20.36 104.06 28.26
CA ASP A 91 20.38 103.92 29.70
C ASP A 91 18.94 103.88 30.20
N VAL A 92 18.52 102.79 30.85
CA VAL A 92 17.14 102.55 31.28
C VAL A 92 17.13 102.21 32.76
N VAL A 93 16.18 102.79 33.50
CA VAL A 93 15.89 102.39 34.87
C VAL A 93 14.59 101.60 34.83
N ASN A 94 14.62 100.32 35.21
CA ASN A 94 13.42 99.49 35.20
C ASN A 94 12.50 99.79 36.39
N SER A 95 11.30 99.19 36.42
CA SER A 95 10.35 99.33 37.54
C SER A 95 10.86 98.79 38.89
N ARG A 96 12.01 98.11 38.91
CA ARG A 96 12.68 97.60 40.13
C ARG A 96 13.84 98.50 40.56
N HIS A 97 13.96 99.71 39.99
CA HIS A 97 15.07 100.65 40.19
C HIS A 97 16.47 100.10 39.84
N GLN A 98 16.53 99.08 38.98
CA GLN A 98 17.79 98.57 38.45
C GLN A 98 18.15 99.37 37.20
N ARG A 99 19.37 99.91 37.19
CA ARG A 99 19.94 100.54 36.01
C ARG A 99 20.42 99.47 35.03
N VAL A 100 19.88 99.52 33.82
CA VAL A 100 20.19 98.62 32.72
C VAL A 100 20.60 99.47 31.53
N VAL A 101 21.81 99.26 31.03
CA VAL A 101 22.27 99.85 29.77
C VAL A 101 22.09 98.82 28.67
N VAL A 102 21.32 99.16 27.66
CA VAL A 102 21.02 98.30 26.52
C VAL A 102 21.58 98.96 25.28
N GLY A 103 22.36 98.26 24.47
CA GLY A 103 23.00 98.92 23.34
C GLY A 103 23.52 98.00 22.26
N VAL A 104 24.03 98.63 21.22
CA VAL A 104 24.53 97.97 20.02
C VAL A 104 25.89 98.55 19.65
N ARG A 105 26.83 97.66 19.32
CA ARG A 105 28.05 98.04 18.61
C ARG A 105 27.75 98.01 17.12
N LEU A 106 28.01 99.12 16.43
CA LEU A 106 27.98 99.21 14.98
C LEU A 106 29.40 99.36 14.44
N GLN A 107 29.70 98.70 13.31
CA GLN A 107 30.98 98.85 12.63
C GLN A 107 30.76 98.81 11.12
N GLN A 108 31.36 99.76 10.39
CA GLN A 108 31.38 99.73 8.92
C GLN A 108 32.30 98.59 8.46
N VAL A 109 31.79 97.72 7.58
CA VAL A 109 32.58 96.60 7.04
C VAL A 109 33.36 97.10 5.83
N ALA A 110 34.68 97.21 5.96
CA ALA A 110 35.56 97.64 4.86
C ALA A 110 35.44 96.70 3.64
N GLY A 111 35.40 97.26 2.43
CA GLY A 111 35.44 96.49 1.17
C GLY A 111 34.12 95.82 0.73
N ARG A 112 33.00 95.99 1.46
CA ARG A 112 31.67 95.57 1.00
C ARG A 112 30.73 96.78 0.95
N ASP A 113 30.07 96.95 -0.20
CA ASP A 113 29.29 98.14 -0.50
C ASP A 113 28.19 98.37 0.56
N ARG A 114 28.38 99.40 1.40
CA ARG A 114 27.45 99.97 2.39
C ARG A 114 26.87 99.00 3.45
N LYS A 115 27.58 97.93 3.81
CA LYS A 115 27.15 97.00 4.88
C LYS A 115 27.64 97.43 6.27
N VAL A 116 26.77 97.33 7.27
CA VAL A 116 27.07 97.60 8.69
C VAL A 116 26.96 96.30 9.48
N ASP A 117 27.95 96.01 10.34
CA ASP A 117 27.88 94.96 11.36
C ASP A 117 27.21 95.51 12.63
N ILE A 118 26.25 94.77 13.20
CA ILE A 118 25.53 95.17 14.42
C ILE A 118 25.64 94.02 15.43
N LYS A 119 26.18 94.32 16.61
CA LYS A 119 26.24 93.36 17.73
C LYS A 119 25.55 93.95 18.97
N PRO A 120 24.39 93.40 19.38
CA PRO A 120 23.69 93.83 20.58
C PRO A 120 24.37 93.32 21.86
N PHE A 121 24.30 94.14 22.90
CA PHE A 121 24.79 93.82 24.24
C PHE A 121 23.97 94.53 25.31
N THR A 122 24.07 94.05 26.54
CA THR A 122 23.46 94.66 27.72
C THR A 122 24.44 94.68 28.88
N ILE A 123 24.37 95.74 29.68
CA ILE A 123 25.14 95.93 30.91
C ILE A 123 24.15 96.13 32.05
N GLN A 124 24.21 95.31 33.08
CA GLN A 124 23.35 95.39 34.25
C GLN A 124 24.16 95.75 35.48
N GLY A 125 23.60 96.55 36.40
CA GLY A 125 24.23 96.86 37.68
C GLY A 125 25.27 97.98 37.63
N LEU A 126 25.28 98.78 36.56
CA LEU A 126 26.20 99.91 36.43
C LEU A 126 25.93 100.97 37.52
N PRO A 127 26.93 101.39 38.33
CA PRO A 127 26.75 102.42 39.35
C PRO A 127 26.27 103.74 38.76
N THR A 128 25.36 104.46 39.44
CA THR A 128 24.76 105.71 38.94
C THR A 128 25.79 106.81 38.62
N ALA A 129 26.95 106.78 39.29
CA ALA A 129 28.04 107.74 39.10
C ALA A 129 28.73 107.63 37.73
N VAL A 130 28.75 106.43 37.12
CA VAL A 130 29.45 106.22 35.84
C VAL A 130 28.56 106.65 34.69
N GLN A 131 29.06 107.58 33.87
CA GLN A 131 28.37 107.99 32.66
C GLN A 131 28.61 106.99 31.51
N PRO A 132 27.60 106.68 30.68
CA PRO A 132 27.78 105.77 29.56
C PRO A 132 28.85 106.23 28.55
N THR A 133 29.10 107.54 28.44
CA THR A 133 30.15 108.08 27.57
C THR A 133 31.56 107.74 28.06
N GLU A 134 31.82 107.87 29.36
CA GLU A 134 33.10 107.52 30.00
C GLU A 134 33.36 106.01 29.97
N LEU A 135 32.30 105.21 29.98
CA LEU A 135 32.39 103.76 29.88
C LEU A 135 32.85 103.30 28.48
N LEU A 136 32.39 103.98 27.43
CA LEU A 136 32.62 103.60 26.03
C LEU A 136 33.89 104.21 25.42
N THR A 137 34.48 105.20 26.10
CA THR A 137 35.68 105.91 25.63
C THR A 137 36.82 105.84 26.64
N GLU A 138 38.04 105.93 26.13
CA GLU A 138 39.26 106.00 26.90
C GLU A 138 40.02 107.27 26.49
N THR A 139 40.38 108.12 27.43
CA THR A 139 41.18 109.31 27.16
C THR A 139 42.65 108.94 27.07
N VAL A 140 43.21 108.94 25.86
CA VAL A 140 44.63 108.69 25.61
C VAL A 140 45.34 110.04 25.50
N GLY A 141 45.84 110.54 26.64
CA GLY A 141 46.42 111.89 26.77
C GLY A 141 45.38 113.01 26.93
N GLU A 142 45.81 114.27 27.01
CA GLU A 142 44.93 115.42 27.31
C GLU A 142 43.94 115.80 26.18
N ARG A 143 44.11 115.31 24.95
CA ARG A 143 43.34 115.78 23.78
C ARG A 143 42.79 114.73 22.82
N GLN A 144 43.07 113.44 23.01
CA GLN A 144 42.53 112.38 22.15
C GLN A 144 41.74 111.36 22.98
N ALA A 145 40.51 111.10 22.56
CA ALA A 145 39.68 110.03 23.10
C ALA A 145 39.63 108.89 22.10
N ARG A 146 39.81 107.66 22.58
CA ARG A 146 39.73 106.40 21.82
C ARG A 146 38.43 105.70 22.17
N VAL A 147 37.78 105.09 21.19
CA VAL A 147 36.56 104.30 21.39
C VAL A 147 36.94 102.84 21.64
N LEU A 148 36.45 102.26 22.73
CA LEU A 148 36.79 100.89 23.13
C LEU A 148 36.09 99.85 22.24
N SER A 149 36.78 98.76 21.92
CA SER A 149 36.17 97.59 21.31
C SER A 149 35.24 96.85 22.29
N LEU A 150 34.39 95.94 21.80
CA LEU A 150 33.51 95.16 22.68
C LEU A 150 34.28 94.26 23.67
N GLN A 151 35.49 93.83 23.29
CA GLN A 151 36.34 93.01 24.16
C GLN A 151 36.92 93.86 25.29
N GLU A 152 37.53 95.00 24.97
CA GLU A 152 38.05 95.95 25.97
C GLU A 152 36.92 96.49 26.88
N LEU A 153 35.72 96.72 26.32
CA LEU A 153 34.55 97.12 27.11
C LEU A 153 34.12 96.01 28.09
N LYS A 154 34.17 94.74 27.66
CA LYS A 154 33.84 93.60 28.51
C LYS A 154 34.84 93.50 29.67
N GLU A 155 36.13 93.59 29.39
CA GLU A 155 37.20 93.55 30.40
C GLU A 155 37.02 94.68 31.43
N ARG A 156 36.84 95.92 30.96
CA ARG A 156 36.63 97.09 31.84
C ARG A 156 35.36 97.00 32.71
N VAL A 157 34.32 96.33 32.21
CA VAL A 157 33.07 96.12 32.95
C VAL A 157 33.20 94.98 33.95
N GLU A 158 33.93 93.92 33.62
CA GLU A 158 34.19 92.78 34.52
C GLU A 158 35.09 93.15 35.70
N GLU A 159 35.95 94.16 35.56
CA GLU A 159 36.70 94.76 36.68
C GLU A 159 35.81 95.46 37.72
N MET A 160 34.59 95.88 37.35
CA MET A 160 33.67 96.54 38.27
C MET A 160 32.82 95.51 39.02
N GLU A 161 32.91 95.49 40.35
CA GLU A 161 32.14 94.56 41.17
C GLU A 161 30.62 94.71 40.96
N GLY A 162 29.94 93.59 40.68
CA GLY A 162 28.48 93.52 40.55
C GLY A 162 27.91 93.91 39.19
N VAL A 163 28.75 94.28 38.21
CA VAL A 163 28.29 94.64 36.86
C VAL A 163 28.30 93.41 35.95
N GLN A 164 27.18 93.12 35.28
CA GLN A 164 27.07 92.00 34.34
C GLN A 164 27.06 92.49 32.90
N PHE A 165 28.07 92.09 32.12
CA PHE A 165 28.12 92.29 30.68
C PHE A 165 27.61 91.04 29.93
N LYS A 166 26.64 91.21 29.03
CA LYS A 166 26.15 90.13 28.15
C LYS A 166 26.10 90.60 26.71
N GLN A 167 26.76 89.86 25.82
CA GLN A 167 26.69 90.04 24.38
C GLN A 167 25.74 89.00 23.76
N PHE A 168 24.97 89.41 22.76
CA PHE A 168 24.01 88.54 22.09
C PHE A 168 24.42 88.30 20.64
N ASN A 169 24.38 87.03 20.24
CA ASN A 169 24.49 86.64 18.83
C ASN A 169 23.12 86.58 18.15
N SER A 170 22.05 86.33 18.92
CA SER A 170 20.67 86.33 18.43
C SER A 170 19.90 87.55 18.91
N ILE A 171 19.17 88.18 17.99
CA ILE A 171 18.26 89.29 18.30
C ILE A 171 17.10 88.82 19.18
N THR A 172 16.66 87.56 19.06
CA THR A 172 15.57 87.01 19.89
C THR A 172 15.92 87.01 21.36
N ASP A 173 17.16 86.67 21.68
CA ASP A 173 17.62 86.52 23.07
C ASP A 173 17.86 87.90 23.68
N TYR A 174 18.37 88.84 22.88
CA TYR A 174 18.44 90.25 23.24
C TYR A 174 17.05 90.82 23.59
N HIS A 175 16.05 90.62 22.72
CA HIS A 175 14.69 91.10 22.96
C HIS A 175 13.98 90.35 24.09
N ALA A 176 14.28 89.06 24.30
CA ALA A 176 13.77 88.30 25.44
C ALA A 176 14.29 88.90 26.76
N LEU A 177 15.60 89.15 26.86
CA LEU A 177 16.16 89.77 28.06
C LEU A 177 15.63 91.19 28.26
N MET A 178 15.52 92.01 27.20
CA MET A 178 14.93 93.34 27.31
C MET A 178 13.48 93.30 27.79
N PHE A 179 12.70 92.29 27.39
CA PHE A 179 11.33 92.10 27.88
C PHE A 179 11.31 91.70 29.35
N ASP A 180 12.16 90.74 29.75
CA ASP A 180 12.24 90.26 31.14
C ASP A 180 12.72 91.36 32.11
N LEU A 181 13.58 92.26 31.63
CA LEU A 181 14.03 93.45 32.37
C LEU A 181 13.02 94.60 32.36
N GLY A 182 11.91 94.49 31.62
CA GLY A 182 10.87 95.50 31.55
C GLY A 182 11.18 96.70 30.66
N VAL A 183 12.12 96.58 29.71
CA VAL A 183 12.46 97.62 28.73
C VAL A 183 11.50 97.61 27.54
N LEU A 184 11.07 96.42 27.08
CA LEU A 184 10.13 96.25 25.98
C LEU A 184 8.71 95.94 26.47
N PRO A 185 7.66 96.50 25.84
CA PRO A 185 6.27 96.26 26.24
C PRO A 185 5.69 94.92 25.74
N LYS A 186 6.30 94.32 24.70
CA LYS A 186 5.84 93.07 24.08
C LYS A 186 7.02 92.12 23.87
N ARG A 187 6.78 90.83 24.08
CA ARG A 187 7.79 89.79 23.83
C ARG A 187 7.94 89.55 22.33
N LEU A 188 9.08 89.88 21.77
CA LEU A 188 9.35 89.77 20.32
C LEU A 188 9.99 88.42 20.01
N ARG A 189 9.17 87.36 19.92
CA ARG A 189 9.67 86.00 19.65
C ARG A 189 9.99 85.79 18.18
N THR A 190 9.10 86.26 17.30
CA THR A 190 9.18 86.00 15.86
C THR A 190 9.63 87.22 15.08
N SER A 191 10.09 87.02 13.83
CA SER A 191 10.36 88.12 12.90
C SER A 191 9.09 88.94 12.60
N SER A 192 7.91 88.30 12.61
CA SER A 192 6.61 88.97 12.46
C SER A 192 6.35 89.93 13.63
N ASP A 193 6.61 89.51 14.86
CA ASP A 193 6.48 90.39 16.03
C ASP A 193 7.43 91.59 15.95
N ARG A 194 8.69 91.35 15.56
CA ARG A 194 9.68 92.43 15.36
C ARG A 194 9.25 93.38 14.25
N SER A 195 8.70 92.87 13.15
CA SER A 195 8.18 93.67 12.03
C SER A 195 7.01 94.53 12.46
N LYS A 196 6.07 93.97 13.22
CA LYS A 196 4.93 94.71 13.79
C LYS A 196 5.42 95.81 14.73
N PHE A 197 6.35 95.49 15.63
CA PHE A 197 6.90 96.47 16.58
C PHE A 197 7.70 97.58 15.87
N TYR A 198 8.56 97.23 14.90
CA TYR A 198 9.29 98.20 14.10
C TYR A 198 8.34 99.12 13.32
N ARG A 199 7.30 98.59 12.67
CA ARG A 199 6.32 99.40 11.93
C ARG A 199 5.55 100.38 12.82
N LEU A 200 5.29 100.01 14.07
CA LEU A 200 4.69 100.91 15.06
C LEU A 200 5.62 102.09 15.35
N ILE A 201 6.90 101.81 15.59
CA ILE A 201 7.91 102.85 15.82
C ILE A 201 8.11 103.70 14.55
N GLU A 202 8.18 103.07 13.39
CA GLU A 202 8.31 103.74 12.10
C GLU A 202 7.15 104.72 11.85
N ALA A 203 5.92 104.31 12.15
CA ALA A 203 4.74 105.17 12.06
C ALA A 203 4.85 106.38 13.01
N SER A 204 5.39 106.19 14.22
CA SER A 204 5.63 107.28 15.16
C SER A 204 6.75 108.23 14.72
N LEU A 205 7.76 107.72 13.99
CA LEU A 205 8.90 108.52 13.52
C LEU A 205 8.56 109.43 12.35
N TYR A 206 7.85 108.90 11.34
CA TYR A 206 7.45 109.70 10.17
C TYR A 206 6.18 110.50 10.42
N GLY A 207 5.39 110.11 11.42
CA GLY A 207 4.08 110.70 11.70
C GLY A 207 3.01 110.25 10.69
N GLY A 208 1.75 110.38 11.10
CA GLY A 208 0.60 110.03 10.27
C GLY A 208 0.06 108.60 10.48
N ILE A 209 -1.00 108.27 9.73
CA ILE A 209 -1.68 106.97 9.82
C ILE A 209 -0.96 105.96 8.92
N SER A 210 -0.30 104.97 9.53
CA SER A 210 0.36 103.91 8.77
C SER A 210 -0.67 102.98 8.11
N SER A 211 -0.66 102.91 6.78
CA SER A 211 -1.52 102.03 5.98
C SER A 211 -1.30 100.54 6.29
N ALA A 212 -0.08 100.16 6.68
CA ALA A 212 0.26 98.80 7.07
C ALA A 212 -0.40 98.40 8.40
N ILE A 213 -0.51 99.35 9.35
CA ILE A 213 -1.17 99.12 10.64
C ILE A 213 -2.69 99.09 10.45
N THR A 214 -3.26 100.02 9.68
CA THR A 214 -4.72 100.06 9.47
C THR A 214 -5.25 98.81 8.77
N ARG A 215 -4.53 98.26 7.78
CA ARG A 215 -4.95 97.02 7.09
C ARG A 215 -5.02 95.79 8.01
N SER A 216 -4.23 95.78 9.09
CA SER A 216 -4.10 94.63 10.00
C SER A 216 -4.31 95.03 11.47
N LEU A 217 -5.20 95.99 11.74
CA LEU A 217 -5.51 96.49 13.09
C LEU A 217 -5.79 95.38 14.11
N ARG A 218 -6.49 94.32 13.68
CA ARG A 218 -6.77 93.13 14.48
C ARG A 218 -5.50 92.57 15.13
N ASP A 219 -4.43 92.46 14.36
CA ASP A 219 -3.18 91.82 14.76
C ASP A 219 -2.35 92.66 15.75
N TYR A 220 -2.63 93.96 15.83
CA TYR A 220 -1.99 94.88 16.78
C TYR A 220 -2.79 95.03 18.07
N LEU A 221 -4.11 94.88 18.01
CA LEU A 221 -5.01 95.18 19.14
C LEU A 221 -5.51 93.94 19.88
N LEU A 222 -5.80 92.83 19.18
CA LEU A 222 -6.38 91.65 19.82
C LEU A 222 -5.27 90.67 20.26
N PRO A 223 -5.22 90.29 21.54
CA PRO A 223 -4.34 89.22 21.99
C PRO A 223 -4.84 87.86 21.50
N GLU A 224 -3.93 87.01 21.05
CA GLU A 224 -4.25 85.61 20.73
C GLU A 224 -4.36 84.79 22.03
N ASN A 225 -5.59 84.48 22.44
CA ASN A 225 -5.85 83.63 23.61
C ASN A 225 -5.67 82.14 23.24
N GLY A 226 -4.44 81.62 23.36
CA GLY A 226 -4.14 80.21 23.09
C GLY A 226 -4.96 79.21 23.94
N GLY A 227 -5.43 79.63 25.11
CA GLY A 227 -6.25 78.79 26.00
C GLY A 227 -7.61 78.43 25.41
N VAL A 228 -8.23 79.32 24.62
CA VAL A 228 -9.54 79.05 24.01
C VAL A 228 -9.41 77.94 22.98
N ARG A 229 -8.41 78.04 22.09
CA ARG A 229 -8.18 77.02 21.06
C ARG A 229 -7.89 75.65 21.67
N LYS A 230 -7.08 75.61 22.73
CA LYS A 230 -6.77 74.36 23.43
C LYS A 230 -8.00 73.76 24.11
N ALA A 231 -8.80 74.56 24.80
CA ALA A 231 -10.02 74.09 25.46
C ALA A 231 -11.05 73.51 24.47
N PHE A 232 -11.19 74.11 23.28
CA PHE A 232 -12.06 73.56 22.23
C PHE A 232 -11.55 72.22 21.70
N GLN A 233 -10.24 72.08 21.48
CA GLN A 233 -9.63 70.82 21.03
C GLN A 233 -9.80 69.70 22.06
N ASP A 234 -9.56 70.01 23.34
CA ASP A 234 -9.70 69.04 24.43
C ASP A 234 -11.17 68.60 24.59
N MET A 235 -12.12 69.53 24.45
CA MET A 235 -13.55 69.23 24.50
C MET A 235 -14.02 68.40 23.29
N GLU A 236 -13.54 68.72 22.09
CA GLU A 236 -13.87 67.97 20.88
C GLU A 236 -13.36 66.53 20.95
N ALA A 237 -12.14 66.33 21.45
CA ALA A 237 -11.59 65.01 21.70
C ALA A 237 -12.44 64.20 22.70
N ALA A 238 -12.81 64.82 23.84
CA ALA A 238 -13.64 64.17 24.86
C ALA A 238 -15.05 63.82 24.35
N LEU A 239 -15.67 64.68 23.54
CA LEU A 239 -16.98 64.40 22.93
C LEU A 239 -16.89 63.26 21.90
N ARG A 240 -15.81 63.22 21.11
CA ARG A 240 -15.58 62.15 20.14
C ARG A 240 -15.38 60.81 20.83
N GLU A 241 -14.61 60.77 21.91
CA GLU A 241 -14.38 59.57 22.71
C GLU A 241 -15.67 59.06 23.36
N ASN A 242 -16.47 59.96 23.96
CA ASN A 242 -17.79 59.59 24.50
C ASN A 242 -18.72 59.02 23.41
N ARG A 243 -18.70 59.58 22.20
CA ARG A 243 -19.49 59.03 21.10
C ARG A 243 -19.04 57.62 20.70
N MET A 244 -17.72 57.40 20.57
CA MET A 244 -17.16 56.09 20.25
C MET A 244 -17.50 55.05 21.32
N THR A 245 -17.42 55.41 22.60
CA THR A 245 -17.79 54.50 23.70
C THR A 245 -19.27 54.16 23.71
N LEU A 246 -20.16 55.14 23.46
CA LEU A 246 -21.60 54.89 23.33
C LEU A 246 -21.92 53.96 22.15
N GLU A 247 -21.23 54.14 21.03
CA GLU A 247 -21.41 53.29 19.85
C GLU A 247 -20.89 51.86 20.10
N ALA A 248 -19.74 51.71 20.77
CA ALA A 248 -19.23 50.42 21.21
C ALA A 248 -20.17 49.73 22.22
N ILE A 249 -20.76 50.47 23.16
CA ILE A 249 -21.77 49.93 24.08
C ILE A 249 -23.00 49.45 23.31
N ARG A 250 -23.45 50.21 22.31
CA ARG A 250 -24.61 49.82 21.48
C ARG A 250 -24.32 48.56 20.67
N VAL A 251 -23.14 48.45 20.06
CA VAL A 251 -22.71 47.26 19.31
C VAL A 251 -22.57 46.06 20.23
N THR A 252 -21.93 46.21 21.38
CA THR A 252 -21.82 45.11 22.36
C THR A 252 -23.16 44.66 22.92
N GLN A 253 -24.13 45.58 23.07
CA GLN A 253 -25.51 45.22 23.42
C GLN A 253 -26.21 44.45 22.29
N SER A 254 -26.10 44.91 21.03
CA SER A 254 -26.68 44.17 19.90
C SER A 254 -26.03 42.80 19.72
N ASP A 255 -24.71 42.69 19.92
CA ASP A 255 -23.99 41.42 19.85
C ASP A 255 -24.43 40.49 20.98
N ARG A 256 -24.57 41.01 22.20
CA ARG A 256 -25.09 40.23 23.33
C ARG A 256 -26.51 39.74 23.07
N ASP A 257 -27.39 40.57 22.51
CA ASP A 257 -28.75 40.18 22.18
C ASP A 257 -28.75 39.14 21.06
N LEU A 258 -27.91 39.31 20.03
CA LEU A 258 -27.69 38.29 19.00
C LEU A 258 -27.21 36.97 19.60
N PHE A 259 -26.21 36.98 20.50
CA PHE A 259 -25.74 35.78 21.19
C PHE A 259 -26.83 35.14 22.04
N LYS A 260 -27.63 35.94 22.75
CA LYS A 260 -28.75 35.43 23.53
C LYS A 260 -29.80 34.77 22.63
N HIS A 261 -30.13 35.38 21.50
CA HIS A 261 -31.04 34.82 20.50
C HIS A 261 -30.47 33.54 19.89
N LEU A 262 -29.21 33.55 19.47
CA LEU A 262 -28.53 32.38 18.92
C LEU A 262 -28.48 31.23 19.93
N ILE A 263 -28.16 31.50 21.20
CA ILE A 263 -28.18 30.48 22.26
C ILE A 263 -29.60 29.94 22.44
N SER A 264 -30.61 30.82 22.47
CA SER A 264 -32.02 30.39 22.61
C SER A 264 -32.48 29.54 21.42
N GLU A 265 -32.16 29.95 20.19
CA GLU A 265 -32.50 29.23 18.96
C GLU A 265 -31.71 27.93 18.84
N ALA A 266 -30.41 27.93 19.14
CA ALA A 266 -29.59 26.73 19.15
C ALA A 266 -30.06 25.75 20.23
N THR A 267 -30.41 26.24 21.43
CA THR A 267 -30.98 25.38 22.49
C THR A 267 -32.32 24.80 22.04
N SER A 268 -33.17 25.61 21.40
CA SER A 268 -34.45 25.15 20.86
C SER A 268 -34.27 24.15 19.73
N TYR A 269 -33.29 24.36 18.85
CA TYR A 269 -32.93 23.46 17.76
C TYR A 269 -32.39 22.15 18.29
N VAL A 270 -31.44 22.17 19.21
CA VAL A 270 -30.90 20.96 19.85
C VAL A 270 -31.99 20.22 20.62
N ALA A 271 -32.88 20.92 21.31
CA ALA A 271 -34.03 20.30 21.97
C ALA A 271 -34.99 19.67 20.95
N ALA A 272 -35.28 20.35 19.85
CA ALA A 272 -36.13 19.84 18.78
C ALA A 272 -35.49 18.63 18.08
N ASP A 273 -34.19 18.67 17.82
CA ASP A 273 -33.43 17.58 17.22
C ASP A 273 -33.32 16.37 18.16
N TYR A 274 -33.07 16.62 19.45
CA TYR A 274 -33.12 15.57 20.48
C TYR A 274 -34.51 14.94 20.53
N MET A 275 -35.59 15.74 20.54
CA MET A 275 -36.97 15.23 20.53
C MET A 275 -37.29 14.48 19.24
N ARG A 276 -36.79 14.94 18.09
CA ARG A 276 -36.91 14.24 16.80
C ARG A 276 -36.22 12.90 16.88
N HIS A 277 -34.96 12.84 17.30
CA HIS A 277 -34.22 11.58 17.44
C HIS A 277 -34.78 10.66 18.52
N ALA A 278 -35.35 11.20 19.60
CA ALA A 278 -36.07 10.43 20.60
C ALA A 278 -37.36 9.83 20.02
N ASN A 279 -38.10 10.61 19.22
CA ASN A 279 -39.30 10.15 18.53
C ASN A 279 -38.97 9.14 17.41
N GLU A 280 -37.95 9.36 16.60
CA GLU A 280 -37.46 8.40 15.60
C GLU A 280 -37.04 7.10 16.29
N ARG A 281 -36.26 7.18 17.38
CA ARG A 281 -35.93 6.01 18.19
C ARG A 281 -37.18 5.31 18.73
N ARG A 282 -38.17 6.06 19.21
CA ARG A 282 -39.45 5.49 19.67
C ARG A 282 -40.17 4.78 18.53
N ILE A 283 -40.28 5.39 17.35
CA ILE A 283 -40.91 4.80 16.16
C ILE A 283 -40.16 3.53 15.74
N HIS A 284 -38.83 3.54 15.72
CA HIS A 284 -38.03 2.36 15.41
C HIS A 284 -38.18 1.26 16.46
N LEU A 285 -38.21 1.61 17.75
CA LEU A 285 -38.47 0.66 18.84
C LEU A 285 -39.87 0.07 18.76
N ASP A 286 -40.89 0.90 18.50
CA ASP A 286 -42.27 0.45 18.30
C ASP A 286 -42.35 -0.48 17.09
N GLY A 287 -41.72 -0.13 15.96
CA GLY A 287 -41.61 -0.99 14.78
C GLY A 287 -40.90 -2.31 15.08
N ALA A 288 -39.79 -2.28 15.83
CA ALA A 288 -39.08 -3.48 16.24
C ALA A 288 -39.90 -4.34 17.22
N LEU A 289 -40.70 -3.73 18.10
CA LEU A 289 -41.62 -4.45 18.99
C LEU A 289 -42.77 -5.09 18.20
N VAL A 290 -43.31 -4.42 17.19
CA VAL A 290 -44.31 -5.01 16.26
C VAL A 290 -43.70 -6.21 15.54
N LEU A 291 -42.54 -6.06 14.89
CA LEU A 291 -41.85 -7.16 14.22
C LEU A 291 -41.50 -8.30 15.20
N ARG A 292 -41.11 -7.98 16.43
CA ARG A 292 -40.86 -8.98 17.47
C ARG A 292 -42.15 -9.70 17.87
N ASN A 293 -43.27 -9.00 18.00
CA ASN A 293 -44.57 -9.60 18.29
C ASN A 293 -45.05 -10.47 17.12
N GLU A 294 -44.88 -10.02 15.88
CA GLU A 294 -45.15 -10.81 14.67
C GLU A 294 -44.27 -12.06 14.62
N LEU A 295 -42.97 -11.95 14.92
CA LEU A 295 -42.05 -13.09 14.99
C LEU A 295 -42.40 -14.05 16.14
N LEU A 296 -42.83 -13.55 17.29
CA LEU A 296 -43.31 -14.38 18.39
C LEU A 296 -44.64 -15.06 18.03
N SER A 297 -45.54 -14.35 17.37
CA SER A 297 -46.80 -14.89 16.86
C SER A 297 -46.55 -15.96 15.82
N SER A 298 -45.68 -15.71 14.84
CA SER A 298 -45.31 -16.68 13.81
C SER A 298 -44.56 -17.86 14.38
N ARG A 299 -43.70 -17.68 15.40
CA ARG A 299 -43.10 -18.81 16.15
C ARG A 299 -44.14 -19.63 16.90
N LYS A 300 -45.14 -18.99 17.53
CA LYS A 300 -46.25 -19.69 18.19
C LYS A 300 -47.11 -20.44 17.18
N GLN A 301 -47.42 -19.81 16.05
CA GLN A 301 -48.13 -20.45 14.94
C GLN A 301 -47.31 -21.61 14.38
N LEU A 302 -46.02 -21.43 14.12
CA LEU A 302 -45.14 -22.50 13.66
C LEU A 302 -45.07 -23.64 14.68
N ALA A 303 -44.99 -23.36 15.98
CA ALA A 303 -45.02 -24.40 17.01
C ALA A 303 -46.38 -25.12 17.05
N ALA A 304 -47.49 -24.39 16.86
CA ALA A 304 -48.82 -24.98 16.76
C ALA A 304 -48.98 -25.81 15.49
N GLU A 305 -48.48 -25.35 14.33
CA GLU A 305 -48.47 -26.10 13.08
C GLU A 305 -47.51 -27.29 13.16
N GLN A 306 -46.36 -27.17 13.82
CA GLN A 306 -45.46 -28.30 14.09
C GLN A 306 -46.15 -29.34 14.96
N PHE A 307 -46.86 -28.92 16.02
CA PHE A 307 -47.64 -29.82 16.85
C PHE A 307 -48.76 -30.48 16.04
N ARG A 308 -49.51 -29.70 15.24
CA ARG A 308 -50.51 -30.25 14.30
C ARG A 308 -49.90 -31.16 13.25
N HIS A 309 -48.69 -30.91 12.76
CA HIS A 309 -48.01 -31.79 11.82
C HIS A 309 -47.56 -33.08 12.50
N VAL A 310 -47.15 -33.02 13.78
CA VAL A 310 -46.85 -34.22 14.57
C VAL A 310 -48.14 -35.01 14.84
N GLU A 311 -49.24 -34.34 15.18
CA GLU A 311 -50.56 -34.97 15.33
C GLU A 311 -51.05 -35.54 14.01
N MET A 312 -51.02 -34.79 12.90
CA MET A 312 -51.39 -35.28 11.57
C MET A 312 -50.47 -36.39 11.09
N ALA A 313 -49.16 -36.35 11.37
CA ALA A 313 -48.24 -37.44 11.03
C ALA A 313 -48.53 -38.68 11.89
N ARG A 314 -48.93 -38.49 13.16
CA ARG A 314 -49.38 -39.57 14.03
C ARG A 314 -50.71 -40.15 13.55
N GLU A 315 -51.70 -39.32 13.25
CA GLU A 315 -52.99 -39.73 12.67
C GLU A 315 -52.79 -40.41 11.32
N LEU A 316 -51.89 -39.91 10.47
CA LEU A 316 -51.54 -40.53 9.21
C LEU A 316 -50.76 -41.83 9.42
N ALA A 317 -49.93 -41.95 10.45
CA ALA A 317 -49.28 -43.21 10.81
C ALA A 317 -50.26 -44.24 11.38
N GLU A 318 -51.24 -43.78 12.18
CA GLU A 318 -52.34 -44.60 12.70
C GLU A 318 -53.27 -45.02 11.56
N GLN A 319 -53.58 -44.13 10.61
CA GLN A 319 -54.35 -44.43 9.41
C GLN A 319 -53.58 -45.30 8.43
N SER A 320 -52.29 -45.06 8.18
CA SER A 320 -51.47 -45.92 7.33
C SER A 320 -51.24 -47.28 7.98
N GLY A 321 -51.15 -47.31 9.32
CA GLY A 321 -51.13 -48.54 10.10
C GLY A 321 -52.43 -49.30 9.93
N ALA A 322 -53.58 -48.63 10.12
CA ALA A 322 -54.89 -49.21 9.90
C ALA A 322 -55.15 -49.61 8.44
N GLU A 323 -54.66 -48.84 7.46
CA GLU A 323 -54.68 -49.18 6.04
C GLU A 323 -53.79 -50.38 5.76
N SER A 324 -52.59 -50.45 6.36
CA SER A 324 -51.71 -51.62 6.23
C SER A 324 -52.33 -52.84 6.88
N ASP A 325 -52.98 -52.70 8.03
CA ASP A 325 -53.72 -53.77 8.70
C ASP A 325 -54.89 -54.19 7.80
N LEU A 326 -55.67 -53.25 7.25
CA LEU A 326 -56.74 -53.53 6.29
C LEU A 326 -56.21 -54.15 4.99
N GLU A 327 -55.04 -53.75 4.51
CA GLU A 327 -54.39 -54.31 3.34
C GLU A 327 -53.89 -55.72 3.63
N THR A 328 -53.36 -55.98 4.82
CA THR A 328 -53.00 -57.33 5.25
C THR A 328 -54.23 -58.21 5.43
N ASP A 329 -55.32 -57.67 5.98
CA ASP A 329 -56.61 -58.37 6.09
C ASP A 329 -57.24 -58.59 4.71
N TYR A 330 -57.13 -57.62 3.80
CA TYR A 330 -57.59 -57.74 2.42
C TYR A 330 -56.74 -58.73 1.63
N GLN A 331 -55.42 -58.71 1.78
CA GLN A 331 -54.50 -59.68 1.19
C GLN A 331 -54.75 -61.06 1.78
N ALA A 332 -54.91 -61.20 3.09
CA ALA A 332 -55.26 -62.46 3.74
C ALA A 332 -56.64 -62.95 3.27
N ALA A 333 -57.64 -62.08 3.15
CA ALA A 333 -58.95 -62.43 2.61
C ALA A 333 -58.88 -62.77 1.12
N SER A 334 -58.03 -62.10 0.35
CA SER A 334 -57.78 -62.39 -1.07
C SER A 334 -57.03 -63.70 -1.23
N ASP A 335 -56.05 -63.99 -0.37
CA ASP A 335 -55.31 -65.24 -0.31
C ASP A 335 -56.22 -66.37 0.16
N HIS A 336 -57.10 -66.14 1.13
CA HIS A 336 -58.14 -67.08 1.53
C HIS A 336 -59.15 -67.30 0.41
N LEU A 337 -59.57 -66.25 -0.31
CA LEU A 337 -60.44 -66.39 -1.48
C LEU A 337 -59.73 -67.15 -2.60
N ASN A 338 -58.46 -66.86 -2.87
CA ASN A 338 -57.63 -67.56 -3.85
C ASN A 338 -57.40 -69.00 -3.43
N LEU A 339 -57.20 -69.28 -2.14
CA LEU A 339 -57.06 -70.62 -1.59
C LEU A 339 -58.38 -71.37 -1.68
N VAL A 340 -59.52 -70.75 -1.37
CA VAL A 340 -60.85 -71.34 -1.53
C VAL A 340 -61.19 -71.56 -3.00
N GLN A 341 -60.87 -70.62 -3.89
CA GLN A 341 -61.05 -70.79 -5.34
C GLN A 341 -60.11 -71.85 -5.90
N THR A 342 -58.87 -71.93 -5.41
CA THR A 342 -57.91 -72.96 -5.80
C THR A 342 -58.31 -74.30 -5.22
N ALA A 343 -58.79 -74.36 -3.99
CA ALA A 343 -59.36 -75.56 -3.37
C ALA A 343 -60.63 -75.99 -4.11
N MET A 344 -61.48 -75.07 -4.55
CA MET A 344 -62.63 -75.37 -5.40
C MET A 344 -62.19 -75.88 -6.78
N ARG A 345 -61.21 -75.24 -7.43
CA ARG A 345 -60.65 -75.74 -8.70
C ARG A 345 -59.94 -77.08 -8.53
N GLN A 346 -59.26 -77.30 -7.40
CA GLN A 346 -58.64 -78.57 -7.04
C GLN A 346 -59.71 -79.61 -6.74
N GLN A 347 -60.82 -79.25 -6.09
CA GLN A 347 -61.96 -80.11 -5.87
C GLN A 347 -62.62 -80.49 -7.20
N GLU A 348 -62.89 -79.54 -8.09
CA GLU A 348 -63.37 -79.81 -9.45
C GLU A 348 -62.37 -80.67 -10.24
N LYS A 349 -61.07 -80.47 -10.02
CA LYS A 349 -60.01 -81.26 -10.66
C LYS A 349 -59.89 -82.65 -10.04
N ILE A 350 -60.13 -82.80 -8.75
CA ILE A 350 -60.22 -84.09 -8.05
C ILE A 350 -61.46 -84.82 -8.53
N GLU A 351 -62.63 -84.19 -8.64
CA GLU A 351 -63.85 -84.80 -9.19
C GLU A 351 -63.65 -85.22 -10.65
N ARG A 352 -62.96 -84.41 -11.47
CA ARG A 352 -62.54 -84.83 -12.81
C ARG A 352 -61.56 -85.99 -12.78
N TYR A 353 -60.57 -85.97 -11.90
CA TYR A 353 -59.61 -87.06 -11.75
C TYR A 353 -60.24 -88.32 -11.16
N GLU A 354 -61.26 -88.22 -10.32
CA GLU A 354 -62.06 -89.34 -9.85
C GLU A 354 -62.85 -89.93 -11.02
N GLY A 355 -63.47 -89.10 -11.86
CA GLY A 355 -64.10 -89.56 -13.10
C GLY A 355 -63.09 -90.17 -14.10
N ASP A 356 -61.93 -89.54 -14.29
CA ASP A 356 -60.85 -90.05 -15.15
C ASP A 356 -60.26 -91.35 -14.56
N LEU A 357 -60.15 -91.46 -13.24
CA LEU A 357 -59.71 -92.68 -12.56
C LEU A 357 -60.74 -93.78 -12.71
N GLU A 358 -62.04 -93.50 -12.61
CA GLU A 358 -63.09 -94.47 -12.88
C GLU A 358 -63.03 -94.96 -14.33
N GLU A 359 -62.90 -94.05 -15.30
CA GLU A 359 -62.71 -94.39 -16.72
C GLU A 359 -61.41 -95.18 -16.96
N LEU A 360 -60.31 -94.76 -16.33
CA LEU A 360 -59.02 -95.46 -16.40
C LEU A 360 -59.07 -96.81 -15.71
N THR A 361 -59.78 -96.98 -14.58
CA THR A 361 -59.94 -98.27 -13.93
C THR A 361 -60.70 -99.23 -14.83
N TYR A 362 -61.76 -98.77 -15.50
CA TYR A 362 -62.46 -99.58 -16.48
C TYR A 362 -61.54 -99.95 -17.66
N ARG A 363 -60.75 -99.01 -18.19
CA ARG A 363 -59.73 -99.30 -19.22
C ARG A 363 -58.60 -100.21 -18.73
N LEU A 364 -58.21 -100.12 -17.45
CA LEU A 364 -57.20 -100.96 -16.83
C LEU A 364 -57.73 -102.36 -16.61
N GLU A 365 -59.01 -102.51 -16.29
CA GLU A 365 -59.69 -103.81 -16.26
C GLU A 365 -59.70 -104.43 -17.66
N GLU A 366 -60.10 -103.68 -18.70
CA GLU A 366 -60.02 -104.15 -20.09
C GLU A 366 -58.58 -104.53 -20.49
N GLN A 367 -57.59 -103.72 -20.13
CA GLN A 367 -56.17 -104.05 -20.41
C GLN A 367 -55.65 -105.20 -19.55
N ASN A 368 -56.08 -105.34 -18.30
CA ASN A 368 -55.71 -106.45 -17.44
C ASN A 368 -56.31 -107.75 -17.93
N GLU A 369 -57.51 -107.74 -18.50
CA GLU A 369 -58.06 -108.91 -19.18
C GLU A 369 -57.18 -109.31 -20.38
N VAL A 370 -56.75 -108.34 -21.20
CA VAL A 370 -55.84 -108.59 -22.32
C VAL A 370 -54.45 -109.06 -21.86
N VAL A 371 -53.91 -108.48 -20.78
CA VAL A 371 -52.63 -108.89 -20.20
C VAL A 371 -52.74 -110.25 -19.53
N ALA A 372 -53.86 -110.56 -18.88
CA ALA A 372 -54.14 -111.88 -18.32
C ALA A 372 -54.18 -112.93 -19.43
N GLU A 373 -54.90 -112.66 -20.52
CA GLU A 373 -54.93 -113.54 -21.70
C GLU A 373 -53.53 -113.71 -22.32
N ALA A 374 -52.77 -112.63 -22.47
CA ALA A 374 -51.40 -112.68 -22.95
C ALA A 374 -50.46 -113.42 -21.98
N SER A 375 -50.68 -113.31 -20.67
CA SER A 375 -49.91 -114.01 -19.63
C SER A 375 -50.25 -115.49 -19.57
N GLU A 376 -51.51 -115.88 -19.81
CA GLU A 376 -51.90 -117.28 -19.99
C GLU A 376 -51.26 -117.85 -21.25
N GLN A 377 -51.29 -117.11 -22.37
CA GLN A 377 -50.58 -117.50 -23.59
C GLN A 377 -49.06 -117.58 -23.38
N GLN A 378 -48.47 -116.66 -22.61
CA GLN A 378 -47.05 -116.69 -22.27
C GLN A 378 -46.74 -117.89 -21.36
N ALA A 379 -47.55 -118.19 -20.35
CA ALA A 379 -47.38 -119.34 -19.48
C ALA A 379 -47.54 -120.66 -20.25
N GLU A 380 -48.46 -120.75 -21.22
CA GLU A 380 -48.57 -121.89 -22.13
C GLU A 380 -47.31 -122.02 -23.02
N ASN A 381 -46.78 -120.90 -23.52
CA ASN A 381 -45.56 -120.90 -24.33
C ASN A 381 -44.30 -121.20 -23.50
N GLU A 382 -44.21 -120.70 -22.27
CA GLU A 382 -43.14 -121.01 -21.31
C GLU A 382 -43.20 -122.48 -20.92
N ALA A 383 -44.37 -123.03 -20.60
CA ALA A 383 -44.53 -124.46 -20.35
C ALA A 383 -44.14 -125.31 -21.57
N ARG A 384 -44.47 -124.86 -22.80
CA ARG A 384 -44.00 -125.52 -24.03
C ARG A 384 -42.49 -125.39 -24.22
N ALA A 385 -41.90 -124.24 -23.91
CA ALA A 385 -40.47 -124.01 -23.99
C ALA A 385 -39.71 -124.84 -22.96
N GLU A 386 -40.15 -124.86 -21.69
CA GLU A 386 -39.61 -125.70 -20.63
C GLU A 386 -39.75 -127.18 -20.97
N ALA A 387 -40.89 -127.64 -21.50
CA ALA A 387 -41.04 -129.01 -21.96
C ALA A 387 -40.07 -129.35 -23.10
N ALA A 388 -39.90 -128.44 -24.07
CA ALA A 388 -38.93 -128.62 -25.16
C ALA A 388 -37.47 -128.56 -24.67
N GLU A 389 -37.15 -127.69 -23.70
CA GLU A 389 -35.83 -127.62 -23.07
C GLU A 389 -35.53 -128.89 -22.27
N LEU A 390 -36.49 -129.39 -21.49
CA LEU A 390 -36.39 -130.66 -20.78
C LEU A 390 -36.24 -131.83 -21.74
N GLU A 391 -37.00 -131.88 -22.84
CA GLU A 391 -36.81 -132.89 -23.89
C GLU A 391 -35.41 -132.79 -24.52
N VAL A 392 -34.93 -131.59 -24.80
CA VAL A 392 -33.58 -131.37 -25.35
C VAL A 392 -32.50 -131.75 -24.35
N ASP A 393 -32.66 -131.44 -23.07
CA ASP A 393 -31.69 -131.77 -22.03
C ASP A 393 -31.71 -133.26 -21.69
N GLU A 394 -32.89 -133.91 -21.74
CA GLU A 394 -32.99 -135.36 -21.65
C GLU A 394 -32.36 -136.03 -22.87
N LEU A 395 -32.56 -135.50 -24.09
CA LEU A 395 -31.85 -135.96 -25.29
C LEU A 395 -30.35 -135.70 -25.21
N LYS A 396 -29.89 -134.58 -24.64
CA LYS A 396 -28.46 -134.31 -24.40
C LYS A 396 -27.89 -135.28 -23.37
N SER A 397 -28.61 -135.59 -22.30
CA SER A 397 -28.18 -136.58 -21.29
C SER A 397 -28.11 -137.96 -21.91
N GLN A 398 -29.17 -138.38 -22.62
CA GLN A 398 -29.17 -139.65 -23.34
C GLN A 398 -28.05 -139.70 -24.37
N LEU A 399 -27.82 -138.63 -25.15
CA LEU A 399 -26.73 -138.57 -26.12
C LEU A 399 -25.36 -138.58 -25.44
N ALA A 400 -25.19 -137.91 -24.30
CA ALA A 400 -23.95 -137.93 -23.53
C ALA A 400 -23.68 -139.33 -22.95
N ASP A 401 -24.69 -140.00 -22.42
CA ASP A 401 -24.60 -141.37 -21.92
C ASP A 401 -24.32 -142.34 -23.08
N TYR A 402 -24.99 -142.18 -24.22
CA TYR A 402 -24.73 -142.95 -25.44
C TYR A 402 -23.33 -142.69 -25.98
N GLN A 403 -22.84 -141.44 -25.98
CA GLN A 403 -21.51 -141.09 -26.44
C GLN A 403 -20.45 -141.65 -25.49
N GLN A 404 -20.65 -141.56 -24.17
CA GLN A 404 -19.76 -142.16 -23.19
C GLN A 404 -19.75 -143.69 -23.30
N ALA A 405 -20.91 -144.32 -23.52
CA ALA A 405 -21.00 -145.75 -23.76
C ALA A 405 -20.33 -146.15 -25.09
N LEU A 406 -20.49 -145.34 -26.15
CA LEU A 406 -19.84 -145.54 -27.45
C LEU A 406 -18.33 -145.37 -27.35
N ASP A 407 -17.85 -144.37 -26.62
CA ASP A 407 -16.44 -144.12 -26.40
C ASP A 407 -15.82 -145.26 -25.57
N VAL A 408 -16.50 -145.73 -24.52
CA VAL A 408 -16.08 -146.92 -23.76
C VAL A 408 -16.11 -148.17 -24.63
N GLN A 409 -17.12 -148.35 -25.49
CA GLN A 409 -17.22 -149.47 -26.41
C GLN A 409 -16.13 -149.41 -27.49
N GLN A 410 -15.84 -148.24 -28.07
CA GLN A 410 -14.75 -148.03 -29.01
C GLN A 410 -13.41 -148.30 -28.33
N THR A 411 -13.22 -147.79 -27.11
CA THR A 411 -11.99 -148.04 -26.35
C THR A 411 -11.82 -149.53 -26.08
N ARG A 412 -12.88 -150.23 -25.65
CA ARG A 412 -12.88 -151.69 -25.46
C ARG A 412 -12.69 -152.46 -26.77
N ALA A 413 -13.28 -152.01 -27.88
CA ALA A 413 -13.14 -152.66 -29.18
C ALA A 413 -11.74 -152.46 -29.77
N ILE A 414 -11.15 -151.28 -29.61
CA ILE A 414 -9.75 -150.99 -29.96
C ILE A 414 -8.83 -151.83 -29.08
N GLN A 415 -9.05 -151.87 -27.76
CA GLN A 415 -8.27 -152.72 -26.86
C GLN A 415 -8.41 -154.20 -27.21
N TYR A 416 -9.61 -154.67 -27.55
CA TYR A 416 -9.86 -156.06 -27.94
C TYR A 416 -9.20 -156.40 -29.30
N GLN A 417 -9.30 -155.51 -30.30
CA GLN A 417 -8.59 -155.67 -31.56
C GLN A 417 -7.07 -155.59 -31.37
N GLN A 418 -6.57 -154.71 -30.52
CA GLN A 418 -5.16 -154.64 -30.17
C GLN A 418 -4.71 -155.91 -29.44
N ALA A 419 -5.51 -156.45 -28.53
CA ALA A 419 -5.22 -157.71 -27.85
C ALA A 419 -5.22 -158.89 -28.83
N LEU A 420 -6.18 -158.96 -29.75
CA LEU A 420 -6.19 -159.96 -30.82
C LEU A 420 -5.01 -159.81 -31.77
N GLN A 421 -4.69 -158.59 -32.21
CA GLN A 421 -3.52 -158.32 -33.04
C GLN A 421 -2.22 -158.60 -32.29
N ALA A 422 -2.13 -158.31 -31.00
CA ALA A 422 -0.98 -158.63 -30.17
C ALA A 422 -0.84 -160.16 -30.01
N LEU A 423 -1.95 -160.88 -29.85
CA LEU A 423 -1.97 -162.34 -29.76
C LEU A 423 -1.64 -162.99 -31.12
N GLU A 424 -2.13 -162.46 -32.24
CA GLU A 424 -1.74 -162.88 -33.59
C GLU A 424 -0.28 -162.55 -33.91
N ARG A 425 0.21 -161.37 -33.52
CA ARG A 425 1.63 -161.01 -33.62
C ARG A 425 2.49 -161.90 -32.75
N ALA A 426 2.07 -162.20 -31.53
CA ALA A 426 2.78 -163.13 -30.64
C ALA A 426 2.79 -164.54 -31.22
N ARG A 427 1.67 -165.02 -31.80
CA ARG A 427 1.62 -166.29 -32.56
C ARG A 427 2.61 -166.31 -33.72
N ALA A 428 2.68 -165.22 -34.49
CA ALA A 428 3.56 -165.11 -35.65
C ALA A 428 5.05 -165.02 -35.26
N LEU A 429 5.39 -164.20 -34.26
CA LEU A 429 6.78 -163.98 -33.81
C LEU A 429 7.33 -165.15 -32.99
N CYS A 430 6.50 -165.75 -32.13
CA CYS A 430 6.89 -166.90 -31.31
C CYS A 430 6.77 -168.23 -32.07
N GLN A 431 6.16 -168.24 -33.27
CA GLN A 431 5.90 -169.41 -34.12
C GLN A 431 5.10 -170.53 -33.44
N VAL A 432 4.19 -170.19 -32.52
CA VAL A 432 3.30 -171.14 -31.84
C VAL A 432 1.84 -170.89 -32.29
N PRO A 433 1.27 -171.73 -33.17
CA PRO A 433 -0.04 -171.47 -33.76
C PRO A 433 -1.22 -171.62 -32.77
N GLU A 434 -1.06 -172.38 -31.69
CA GLU A 434 -2.11 -172.61 -30.66
C GLU A 434 -2.00 -171.70 -29.43
N LEU A 435 -1.31 -170.55 -29.52
CA LEU A 435 -1.16 -169.62 -28.38
C LEU A 435 -2.49 -168.94 -28.04
N THR A 436 -3.05 -169.17 -26.85
CA THR A 436 -4.27 -168.50 -26.34
C THR A 436 -3.94 -167.55 -25.18
N ALA A 437 -4.87 -166.65 -24.83
CA ALA A 437 -4.65 -165.66 -23.76
C ALA A 437 -4.41 -166.32 -22.39
N GLU A 438 -4.99 -167.49 -22.14
CA GLU A 438 -4.85 -168.23 -20.88
C GLU A 438 -3.48 -168.93 -20.76
N ASN A 439 -2.85 -169.30 -21.88
CA ASN A 439 -1.57 -170.02 -21.90
C ASN A 439 -0.37 -169.08 -22.18
N ALA A 440 -0.60 -167.77 -22.36
CA ALA A 440 0.43 -166.83 -22.74
C ALA A 440 1.46 -166.54 -21.63
N GLU A 441 1.06 -166.61 -20.36
CA GLU A 441 1.96 -166.37 -19.22
C GLU A 441 3.07 -167.43 -19.13
N GLU A 442 2.75 -168.71 -19.34
CA GLU A 442 3.75 -169.79 -19.32
C GLU A 442 4.78 -169.66 -20.46
N TRP A 443 4.35 -169.22 -21.66
CA TRP A 443 5.27 -168.97 -22.77
C TRP A 443 6.10 -167.71 -22.56
N LEU A 444 5.54 -166.67 -21.94
CA LEU A 444 6.28 -165.44 -21.61
C LEU A 444 7.48 -165.75 -20.70
N ASP A 445 7.30 -166.57 -19.67
CA ASP A 445 8.38 -166.98 -18.77
C ASP A 445 9.53 -167.67 -19.53
N THR A 446 9.21 -168.50 -20.53
CA THR A 446 10.24 -169.14 -21.37
C THR A 446 10.98 -168.16 -22.29
N PHE A 447 10.31 -167.12 -22.80
CA PHE A 447 10.96 -166.08 -23.61
C PHE A 447 11.75 -165.09 -22.76
N GLN A 448 11.28 -164.73 -21.56
CA GLN A 448 12.00 -163.86 -20.63
C GLN A 448 13.32 -164.49 -20.17
N ALA A 449 13.36 -165.81 -19.95
CA ALA A 449 14.62 -166.51 -19.68
C ALA A 449 15.62 -166.37 -20.84
N ARG A 450 15.14 -166.41 -22.10
CA ARG A 450 15.96 -166.19 -23.31
C ARG A 450 16.37 -164.73 -23.51
N GLU A 451 15.52 -163.79 -23.14
CA GLU A 451 15.81 -162.35 -23.20
C GLU A 451 16.86 -161.95 -22.16
N GLN A 452 16.81 -162.52 -20.95
CA GLN A 452 17.83 -162.29 -19.92
C GLN A 452 19.22 -162.73 -20.39
N GLU A 453 19.34 -163.89 -21.05
CA GLU A 453 20.59 -164.31 -21.68
C GLU A 453 21.08 -163.33 -22.77
N ALA A 454 20.17 -162.78 -23.59
CA ALA A 454 20.51 -161.85 -24.66
C ALA A 454 20.86 -160.44 -24.15
N THR A 455 20.17 -159.95 -23.12
CA THR A 455 20.40 -158.62 -22.52
C THR A 455 21.71 -158.57 -21.73
N GLU A 456 22.11 -159.65 -21.05
CA GLU A 456 23.45 -159.76 -20.47
C GLU A 456 24.56 -159.61 -21.53
N SER A 457 24.33 -160.10 -22.76
CA SER A 457 25.27 -159.94 -23.87
C SER A 457 25.30 -158.52 -24.46
N LEU A 458 24.17 -157.80 -24.45
CA LEU A 458 24.03 -156.44 -24.99
C LEU A 458 24.59 -155.38 -24.04
N LEU A 459 24.42 -155.57 -22.73
CA LEU A 459 24.92 -154.67 -21.68
C LEU A 459 26.47 -154.61 -21.67
N LEU A 460 27.13 -155.72 -22.06
CA LEU A 460 28.58 -155.76 -22.31
C LEU A 460 29.04 -154.92 -23.52
N LEU A 461 28.17 -154.71 -24.51
CA LEU A 461 28.47 -153.93 -25.72
C LEU A 461 28.13 -152.44 -25.55
N GLU A 462 27.10 -152.11 -24.80
CA GLU A 462 26.66 -150.72 -24.56
C GLU A 462 27.65 -149.92 -23.68
N GLN A 463 28.31 -150.59 -22.74
CA GLN A 463 29.36 -149.98 -21.89
C GLN A 463 30.57 -149.49 -22.72
N LYS A 464 30.81 -150.04 -23.91
CA LYS A 464 31.88 -149.61 -24.81
C LYS A 464 31.49 -148.44 -25.72
N LEU A 465 30.20 -148.21 -25.96
CA LEU A 465 29.71 -147.15 -26.84
C LEU A 465 29.56 -145.81 -26.10
N SER A 466 29.04 -145.83 -24.87
CA SER A 466 28.79 -144.62 -24.07
C SER A 466 30.05 -143.81 -23.72
N VAL A 467 31.19 -144.48 -23.56
CA VAL A 467 32.49 -143.83 -23.29
C VAL A 467 33.02 -143.09 -24.53
N ALA A 468 32.67 -143.53 -25.73
CA ALA A 468 33.10 -142.90 -26.97
C ALA A 468 32.29 -141.62 -27.31
N ASP A 469 30.98 -141.63 -27.07
CA ASP A 469 30.10 -140.48 -27.40
C ASP A 469 30.26 -139.28 -26.43
N ALA A 470 30.54 -139.53 -25.15
CA ALA A 470 30.76 -138.48 -24.17
C ALA A 470 32.04 -137.65 -24.45
N ALA A 471 33.09 -138.29 -24.97
CA ALA A 471 34.34 -137.60 -25.33
C ALA A 471 34.20 -136.73 -26.59
N HIS A 472 33.31 -137.09 -27.52
CA HIS A 472 33.09 -136.34 -28.75
C HIS A 472 32.33 -135.03 -28.51
N SER A 473 31.27 -135.07 -27.68
CA SER A 473 30.39 -133.91 -27.44
C SER A 473 31.07 -132.76 -26.66
N GLN A 474 31.93 -133.06 -25.69
CA GLN A 474 32.61 -132.04 -24.88
C GLN A 474 33.66 -131.23 -25.67
N PHE A 475 34.31 -131.85 -26.65
CA PHE A 475 35.27 -131.16 -27.52
C PHE A 475 34.57 -130.14 -28.45
N GLU A 476 33.37 -130.47 -28.91
CA GLU A 476 32.64 -129.66 -29.89
C GLU A 476 32.02 -128.38 -29.28
N GLN A 477 31.61 -128.43 -28.00
CA GLN A 477 31.08 -127.26 -27.27
C GLN A 477 32.15 -126.21 -26.96
N ALA A 478 33.36 -126.63 -26.58
CA ALA A 478 34.47 -125.72 -26.29
C ALA A 478 34.95 -124.97 -27.54
N TYR A 479 34.97 -125.64 -28.70
CA TYR A 479 35.35 -125.05 -29.99
C TYR A 479 34.37 -123.95 -30.45
N GLN A 480 33.06 -124.13 -30.24
CA GLN A 480 32.05 -123.15 -30.63
C GLN A 480 32.14 -121.84 -29.84
N LEU A 481 32.55 -121.87 -28.57
CA LEU A 481 32.65 -120.68 -27.72
C LEU A 481 33.83 -119.79 -28.12
N VAL A 482 34.95 -120.38 -28.54
CA VAL A 482 36.09 -119.63 -29.08
C VAL A 482 35.73 -118.99 -30.42
N GLY A 483 35.03 -119.72 -31.29
CA GLY A 483 34.57 -119.22 -32.58
C GLY A 483 33.61 -118.01 -32.46
N LYS A 484 32.84 -117.91 -31.37
CA LYS A 484 31.93 -116.78 -31.13
C LYS A 484 32.61 -115.47 -30.72
N ILE A 485 33.82 -115.53 -30.16
CA ILE A 485 34.52 -114.34 -29.64
C ILE A 485 35.65 -113.90 -30.58
N ALA A 486 36.38 -114.84 -31.21
CA ALA A 486 37.49 -114.55 -32.11
C ALA A 486 37.13 -114.54 -33.62
N GLY A 487 35.93 -114.98 -33.99
CA GLY A 487 35.58 -115.32 -35.39
C GLY A 487 36.01 -116.76 -35.76
N GLU A 488 35.86 -117.16 -37.03
CA GLU A 488 36.19 -118.53 -37.46
C GLU A 488 37.68 -118.86 -37.29
N VAL A 489 38.00 -119.85 -36.44
CA VAL A 489 39.36 -120.34 -36.19
C VAL A 489 39.39 -121.86 -36.43
N SER A 490 40.47 -122.40 -37.00
CA SER A 490 40.61 -123.85 -37.26
C SER A 490 40.66 -124.69 -35.96
N ARG A 491 40.17 -125.95 -36.00
CA ARG A 491 40.10 -126.86 -34.82
C ARG A 491 41.43 -127.08 -34.09
N SER A 492 42.56 -126.87 -34.74
CA SER A 492 43.91 -126.95 -34.14
C SER A 492 44.36 -125.65 -33.45
N GLU A 493 43.85 -124.50 -33.88
CA GLU A 493 44.32 -123.17 -33.44
C GLU A 493 43.39 -122.51 -32.41
N ALA A 494 42.17 -123.04 -32.26
CA ALA A 494 41.15 -122.56 -31.31
C ALA A 494 41.64 -122.48 -29.85
N TRP A 495 42.62 -123.27 -29.45
CA TRP A 495 43.17 -123.18 -28.09
C TRP A 495 44.06 -121.95 -27.88
N GLN A 496 44.78 -121.50 -28.91
CA GLN A 496 45.68 -120.34 -28.82
C GLN A 496 44.91 -119.01 -28.87
N THR A 497 43.91 -118.90 -29.74
CA THR A 497 43.08 -117.69 -29.88
C THR A 497 42.22 -117.40 -28.64
N ALA A 498 41.73 -118.44 -27.97
CA ALA A 498 41.02 -118.31 -26.70
C ALA A 498 41.91 -117.69 -25.59
N ARG A 499 43.22 -117.92 -25.65
CA ARG A 499 44.18 -117.46 -24.65
C ARG A 499 44.62 -116.00 -24.86
N GLU A 500 44.58 -115.49 -26.08
CA GLU A 500 44.89 -114.10 -26.41
C GLU A 500 43.73 -113.15 -26.09
N LEU A 501 42.48 -113.55 -26.34
CA LEU A 501 41.30 -112.76 -25.99
C LEU A 501 41.15 -112.51 -24.48
N LEU A 502 41.59 -113.47 -23.66
CA LEU A 502 41.61 -113.31 -22.20
C LEU A 502 42.72 -112.35 -21.73
N ARG A 503 43.68 -111.98 -22.60
CA ARG A 503 44.80 -111.06 -22.28
C ARG A 503 44.46 -109.58 -22.54
N ASP A 504 43.57 -109.26 -23.48
CA ASP A 504 43.24 -107.88 -23.89
C ASP A 504 42.19 -107.17 -23.00
N TRP A 505 41.51 -107.93 -22.14
CA TRP A 505 40.46 -107.46 -21.23
C TRP A 505 40.79 -106.21 -20.38
N PRO A 506 42.00 -106.04 -19.80
CA PRO A 506 42.31 -104.88 -18.96
C PRO A 506 42.33 -103.54 -19.71
N SER A 507 42.60 -103.55 -21.03
CA SER A 507 42.68 -102.32 -21.85
C SER A 507 41.31 -101.67 -22.12
N GLN A 508 40.26 -102.49 -22.20
CA GLN A 508 38.86 -102.06 -22.38
C GLN A 508 38.32 -101.35 -21.13
N GLN A 509 38.79 -101.72 -19.94
CA GLN A 509 38.38 -101.13 -18.67
C GLN A 509 38.85 -99.67 -18.51
N HIS A 510 40.01 -99.32 -19.06
CA HIS A 510 40.58 -97.97 -18.99
C HIS A 510 39.86 -96.95 -19.91
N GLN A 511 39.12 -97.42 -20.92
CA GLN A 511 38.29 -96.54 -21.78
C GLN A 511 36.99 -96.10 -21.09
N ALA A 512 36.46 -96.91 -20.16
CA ALA A 512 35.26 -96.58 -19.40
C ALA A 512 35.47 -95.45 -18.37
N GLU A 513 36.69 -95.27 -17.86
CA GLU A 513 37.02 -94.21 -16.88
C GLU A 513 37.04 -92.79 -17.49
N ARG A 514 37.06 -92.64 -18.83
CA ARG A 514 37.10 -91.33 -19.51
C ARG A 514 35.76 -90.62 -19.66
N VAL A 515 34.65 -91.23 -19.25
CA VAL A 515 33.27 -90.71 -19.46
C VAL A 515 32.97 -89.48 -18.60
N GLN A 516 33.49 -89.42 -17.37
CA GLN A 516 33.20 -88.34 -16.42
C GLN A 516 33.79 -86.96 -16.79
N PRO A 517 35.06 -86.83 -17.23
CA PRO A 517 35.59 -85.54 -17.68
C PRO A 517 34.92 -85.00 -18.97
N LEU A 518 34.33 -85.87 -19.80
CA LEU A 518 33.58 -85.43 -20.99
C LEU A 518 32.22 -84.82 -20.65
N ARG A 519 31.55 -85.29 -19.59
CA ARG A 519 30.29 -84.69 -19.10
C ARG A 519 30.48 -83.27 -18.55
N MET A 520 31.59 -83.01 -17.85
CA MET A 520 31.89 -81.67 -17.34
C MET A 520 32.09 -80.65 -18.48
N ARG A 521 32.84 -81.01 -19.52
CA ARG A 521 33.02 -80.14 -20.70
C ARG A 521 31.72 -79.86 -21.44
N LEU A 522 30.79 -80.81 -21.44
CA LEU A 522 29.48 -80.65 -22.07
C LEU A 522 28.61 -79.63 -21.31
N SER A 523 28.60 -79.70 -19.97
CA SER A 523 27.86 -78.72 -19.14
C SER A 523 28.39 -77.28 -19.26
N GLU A 524 29.71 -77.12 -19.41
CA GLU A 524 30.34 -75.80 -19.55
C GLU A 524 30.01 -75.15 -20.91
N LEU A 525 29.87 -75.97 -21.97
CA LEU A 525 29.41 -75.52 -23.28
C LEU A 525 27.92 -75.17 -23.29
N GLU A 526 27.08 -75.93 -22.59
CA GLU A 526 25.65 -75.61 -22.43
C GLU A 526 25.42 -74.29 -21.68
N GLN A 527 26.25 -74.00 -20.67
CA GLN A 527 26.16 -72.74 -19.92
C GLN A 527 26.59 -71.53 -20.77
N ARG A 528 27.62 -71.69 -21.62
CA ARG A 528 28.01 -70.65 -22.59
C ARG A 528 26.94 -70.43 -23.66
N LEU A 529 26.30 -71.49 -24.14
CA LEU A 529 25.21 -71.39 -25.11
C LEU A 529 24.00 -70.62 -24.53
N ARG A 530 23.64 -70.87 -23.26
CA ARG A 530 22.58 -70.10 -22.59
C ARG A 530 22.91 -68.62 -22.47
N SER A 531 24.15 -68.28 -22.09
CA SER A 531 24.58 -66.88 -22.00
C SER A 531 24.53 -66.15 -23.35
N GLN A 532 24.81 -66.84 -24.45
CA GLN A 532 24.67 -66.28 -25.80
C GLN A 532 23.20 -66.07 -26.17
N GLN A 533 22.32 -67.02 -25.86
CA GLN A 533 20.88 -66.91 -26.11
C GLN A 533 20.22 -65.78 -25.31
N ASP A 534 20.62 -65.58 -24.05
CA ASP A 534 20.12 -64.49 -23.22
C ASP A 534 20.59 -63.12 -23.73
N ALA A 535 21.85 -63.01 -24.17
CA ALA A 535 22.38 -61.79 -24.79
C ALA A 535 21.68 -61.46 -26.12
N GLU A 536 21.44 -62.45 -26.97
CA GLU A 536 20.66 -62.29 -28.21
C GLU A 536 19.22 -61.86 -27.93
N ARG A 537 18.59 -62.41 -26.89
CA ARG A 537 17.24 -62.03 -26.48
C ARG A 537 17.18 -60.58 -25.99
N LEU A 538 18.12 -60.15 -25.15
CA LEU A 538 18.18 -58.77 -24.66
C LEU A 538 18.42 -57.76 -25.81
N LEU A 539 19.27 -58.12 -26.77
CA LEU A 539 19.52 -57.33 -27.98
C LEU A 539 18.25 -57.23 -28.85
N GLN A 540 17.49 -58.32 -28.99
CA GLN A 540 16.20 -58.31 -29.67
C GLN A 540 15.13 -57.49 -28.94
N GLU A 541 15.07 -57.55 -27.61
CA GLU A 541 14.15 -56.73 -26.80
C GLU A 541 14.48 -55.23 -26.91
N PHE A 542 15.76 -54.87 -26.93
CA PHE A 542 16.23 -53.50 -27.17
C PHE A 542 15.86 -53.00 -28.58
N CYS A 543 16.12 -53.81 -29.62
CA CYS A 543 15.76 -53.48 -31.01
C CYS A 543 14.24 -53.31 -31.19
N LYS A 544 13.42 -54.12 -30.50
CA LYS A 544 11.95 -53.99 -30.53
C LYS A 544 11.46 -52.69 -29.89
N ARG A 545 12.10 -52.22 -28.82
CA ARG A 545 11.70 -50.98 -28.12
C ARG A 545 12.09 -49.71 -28.89
N HIS A 546 13.24 -49.73 -29.58
CA HIS A 546 13.72 -48.60 -30.39
C HIS A 546 13.24 -48.61 -31.85
N GLY A 547 12.58 -49.69 -32.30
CA GLY A 547 11.99 -49.79 -33.63
C GLY A 547 13.01 -49.87 -34.78
N GLN A 548 14.29 -50.09 -34.47
CA GLN A 548 15.40 -50.22 -35.41
C GLN A 548 16.26 -51.42 -35.00
N THR A 549 16.83 -52.12 -35.98
CA THR A 549 17.67 -53.30 -35.75
C THR A 549 19.13 -52.87 -35.70
N TYR A 550 19.80 -53.10 -34.57
CA TYR A 550 21.21 -52.80 -34.37
C TYR A 550 22.03 -54.08 -34.36
N GLN A 551 23.20 -54.07 -35.00
CA GLN A 551 24.16 -55.16 -34.85
C GLN A 551 25.00 -55.00 -33.57
N PRO A 552 25.57 -56.08 -33.00
CA PRO A 552 26.35 -56.02 -31.76
C PRO A 552 27.49 -54.99 -31.79
N ASP A 553 28.13 -54.81 -32.96
CA ASP A 553 29.24 -53.87 -33.15
C ASP A 553 28.79 -52.39 -33.24
N GLU A 554 27.49 -52.14 -33.43
CA GLU A 554 26.91 -50.78 -33.57
C GLU A 554 26.37 -50.25 -32.23
N LEU A 555 26.27 -51.10 -31.20
CA LEU A 555 25.72 -50.73 -29.89
C LEU A 555 26.60 -49.72 -29.15
N ASP A 556 27.93 -49.82 -29.26
CA ASP A 556 28.85 -48.90 -28.60
C ASP A 556 28.74 -47.49 -29.20
N ALA A 557 28.56 -47.39 -30.52
CA ALA A 557 28.36 -46.11 -31.20
C ALA A 557 26.99 -45.50 -30.85
N LEU A 558 25.93 -46.32 -30.78
CA LEU A 558 24.61 -45.88 -30.34
C LEU A 558 24.62 -45.41 -28.88
N GLN A 559 25.37 -46.09 -28.01
CA GLN A 559 25.53 -45.69 -26.61
C GLN A 559 26.18 -44.31 -26.53
N GLN A 560 27.24 -44.06 -27.30
CA GLN A 560 27.89 -42.75 -27.37
C GLN A 560 26.94 -41.66 -27.90
N GLU A 561 26.17 -41.92 -28.97
CA GLU A 561 25.17 -40.96 -29.47
C GLU A 561 24.06 -40.68 -28.45
N LEU A 562 23.61 -41.69 -27.71
CA LEU A 562 22.60 -41.53 -26.66
C LEU A 562 23.16 -40.77 -25.46
N GLU A 563 24.42 -41.01 -25.07
CA GLU A 563 25.12 -40.28 -24.01
C GLU A 563 25.32 -38.80 -24.40
N GLU A 564 25.72 -38.50 -25.63
CA GLU A 564 25.81 -37.11 -26.14
C GLU A 564 24.44 -36.42 -26.21
N ARG A 565 23.38 -37.14 -26.60
CA ARG A 565 22.00 -36.62 -26.54
C ARG A 565 21.55 -36.39 -25.10
N LEU A 566 21.94 -37.24 -24.17
CA LEU A 566 21.60 -37.10 -22.76
C LEU A 566 22.36 -35.92 -22.13
N GLU A 567 23.62 -35.72 -22.49
CA GLU A 567 24.40 -34.54 -22.10
C GLU A 567 23.81 -33.24 -22.65
N SER A 568 23.50 -33.17 -23.95
CA SER A 568 22.88 -31.98 -24.55
C SER A 568 21.48 -31.68 -23.97
N LEU A 569 20.66 -32.71 -23.72
CA LEU A 569 19.39 -32.54 -23.01
C LEU A 569 19.60 -32.08 -21.57
N SER A 570 20.60 -32.62 -20.86
CA SER A 570 20.91 -32.21 -19.49
C SER A 570 21.37 -30.74 -19.42
N GLN A 571 22.16 -30.28 -20.39
CA GLN A 571 22.55 -28.87 -20.53
C GLN A 571 21.31 -28.00 -20.79
N SER A 572 20.40 -28.41 -21.68
CA SER A 572 19.16 -27.66 -21.93
C SER A 572 18.25 -27.57 -20.70
N VAL A 573 18.22 -28.62 -19.87
CA VAL A 573 17.47 -28.65 -18.60
C VAL A 573 18.14 -27.74 -17.57
N SER A 574 19.47 -27.70 -17.52
CA SER A 574 20.22 -26.76 -16.66
C SER A 574 19.96 -25.31 -17.06
N GLU A 575 20.06 -24.97 -18.34
CA GLU A 575 19.78 -23.63 -18.86
C GLU A 575 18.32 -23.21 -18.60
N ALA A 576 17.36 -24.12 -18.79
CA ALA A 576 15.96 -23.86 -18.45
C ALA A 576 15.76 -23.67 -16.92
N GLY A 577 16.55 -24.38 -16.11
CA GLY A 577 16.61 -24.19 -14.65
C GLY A 577 17.13 -22.81 -14.26
N GLU A 578 18.22 -22.35 -14.89
CA GLU A 578 18.79 -21.02 -14.70
C GLU A 578 17.81 -19.92 -15.12
N ARG A 579 17.21 -20.01 -16.32
CA ARG A 579 16.17 -19.06 -16.78
C ARG A 579 14.97 -19.02 -15.84
N ARG A 580 14.55 -20.16 -15.29
CA ARG A 580 13.47 -20.21 -14.30
C ARG A 580 13.87 -19.57 -12.97
N MET A 581 15.14 -19.65 -12.59
CA MET A 581 15.67 -18.99 -11.39
C MET A 581 15.79 -17.47 -11.59
N GLU A 582 16.26 -17.01 -12.74
CA GLU A 582 16.28 -15.59 -13.14
C GLU A 582 14.87 -15.01 -13.14
N MET A 583 13.91 -15.66 -13.82
CA MET A 583 12.51 -15.22 -13.83
C MET A 583 11.87 -15.21 -12.43
N ARG A 584 12.29 -16.10 -11.51
CA ARG A 584 11.86 -16.06 -10.10
C ARG A 584 12.44 -14.87 -9.35
N GLN A 585 13.71 -14.56 -9.57
CA GLN A 585 14.35 -13.38 -8.97
C GLN A 585 13.72 -12.09 -9.50
N GLU A 586 13.45 -11.99 -10.81
CA GLU A 586 12.73 -10.86 -11.41
C GLU A 586 11.32 -10.74 -10.83
N LEU A 587 10.61 -11.86 -10.66
CA LEU A 587 9.27 -11.87 -10.07
C LEU A 587 9.30 -11.43 -8.59
N GLU A 588 10.30 -11.84 -7.81
CA GLU A 588 10.49 -11.37 -6.43
C GLU A 588 10.82 -9.87 -6.36
N GLN A 589 11.69 -9.37 -7.25
CA GLN A 589 11.99 -7.94 -7.35
C GLN A 589 10.76 -7.13 -7.74
N ILE A 590 9.97 -7.60 -8.70
CA ILE A 590 8.71 -6.98 -9.11
C ILE A 590 7.69 -7.03 -7.97
N GLN A 591 7.57 -8.13 -7.24
CA GLN A 591 6.68 -8.23 -6.07
C GLN A 591 7.10 -7.28 -4.94
N GLN A 592 8.41 -7.13 -4.67
CA GLN A 592 8.91 -6.15 -3.72
C GLN A 592 8.58 -4.73 -4.17
N ARG A 593 8.80 -4.40 -5.44
CA ARG A 593 8.44 -3.11 -6.05
C ARG A 593 6.93 -2.84 -5.94
N ILE A 594 6.10 -3.85 -6.21
CA ILE A 594 4.65 -3.77 -6.07
C ILE A 594 4.30 -3.50 -4.60
N LYS A 595 4.88 -4.20 -3.63
CA LYS A 595 4.60 -3.95 -2.20
C LYS A 595 4.98 -2.53 -1.77
N GLU A 596 6.14 -2.03 -2.18
CA GLU A 596 6.57 -0.66 -1.91
C GLU A 596 5.64 0.39 -2.55
N LEU A 597 5.28 0.19 -3.82
CA LEU A 597 4.37 1.07 -4.54
C LEU A 597 2.95 0.99 -3.97
N THR A 598 2.47 -0.18 -3.57
CA THR A 598 1.13 -0.36 -2.95
C THR A 598 1.08 0.31 -1.58
N ALA A 599 2.17 0.27 -0.81
CA ALA A 599 2.26 0.98 0.47
C ALA A 599 2.28 2.52 0.29
N ARG A 600 2.88 3.01 -0.80
CA ARG A 600 2.92 4.44 -1.14
C ARG A 600 1.66 4.94 -1.84
N ALA A 601 0.91 4.06 -2.51
CA ALA A 601 -0.31 4.38 -3.25
C ALA A 601 -1.38 5.14 -2.44
N PRO A 602 -1.76 4.76 -1.21
CA PRO A 602 -2.79 5.50 -0.46
C PRO A 602 -2.35 6.92 -0.09
N ILE A 603 -1.05 7.12 0.21
CA ILE A 603 -0.50 8.44 0.52
C ILE A 603 -0.45 9.30 -0.74
N TRP A 604 -0.06 8.72 -1.86
CA TRP A 604 -0.04 9.41 -3.15
C TRP A 604 -1.46 9.75 -3.64
N LEU A 605 -2.43 8.84 -3.53
CA LEU A 605 -3.83 9.10 -3.87
C LEU A 605 -4.42 10.21 -3.00
N ALA A 606 -4.18 10.20 -1.69
CA ALA A 606 -4.62 11.29 -0.81
C ALA A 606 -3.98 12.64 -1.18
N ALA A 607 -2.69 12.65 -1.52
CA ALA A 607 -2.00 13.86 -1.99
C ALA A 607 -2.51 14.31 -3.37
N GLN A 608 -2.77 13.37 -4.28
CA GLN A 608 -3.30 13.65 -5.61
C GLN A 608 -4.75 14.16 -5.52
N ASP A 609 -5.59 13.59 -4.67
CA ASP A 609 -6.96 14.08 -4.41
C ASP A 609 -6.94 15.50 -3.84
N SER A 610 -5.98 15.81 -2.96
CA SER A 610 -5.81 17.19 -2.48
C SER A 610 -5.32 18.14 -3.57
N LEU A 611 -4.47 17.67 -4.48
CA LEU A 611 -3.97 18.44 -5.62
C LEU A 611 -5.04 18.64 -6.69
N THR A 612 -5.86 17.62 -6.97
CA THR A 612 -6.99 17.73 -7.91
C THR A 612 -8.04 18.69 -7.34
N GLN A 613 -8.38 18.61 -6.06
CA GLN A 613 -9.25 19.60 -5.41
C GLN A 613 -8.69 21.03 -5.52
N LEU A 614 -7.37 21.22 -5.32
CA LEU A 614 -6.73 22.52 -5.51
C LEU A 614 -6.76 22.98 -6.99
N SER A 615 -6.54 22.07 -7.93
CA SER A 615 -6.61 22.36 -9.38
C SER A 615 -8.03 22.67 -9.86
N GLU A 616 -9.06 22.00 -9.33
CA GLU A 616 -10.47 22.25 -9.64
C GLU A 616 -10.94 23.61 -9.08
N GLN A 617 -10.45 23.99 -7.90
CA GLN A 617 -10.77 25.28 -7.28
C GLN A 617 -10.04 26.45 -7.94
N SER A 618 -8.83 26.23 -8.45
CA SER A 618 -7.98 27.26 -9.06
C SER A 618 -8.09 27.36 -10.59
N GLY A 619 -8.49 26.28 -11.26
CA GLY A 619 -8.51 26.14 -12.72
C GLY A 619 -7.12 25.97 -13.36
N GLU A 620 -6.05 25.88 -12.56
CA GLU A 620 -4.67 25.71 -13.02
C GLU A 620 -4.13 24.31 -12.67
N ALA A 621 -3.28 23.76 -13.54
CA ALA A 621 -2.63 22.47 -13.32
C ALA A 621 -1.28 22.69 -12.63
N PHE A 622 -1.10 22.11 -11.43
CA PHE A 622 0.15 22.18 -10.69
C PHE A 622 0.92 20.87 -10.83
N GLU A 623 2.10 20.93 -11.44
CA GLU A 623 2.95 19.76 -11.67
C GLU A 623 4.03 19.59 -10.58
N ASP A 624 4.39 20.68 -9.89
CA ASP A 624 5.42 20.67 -8.84
C ASP A 624 4.99 21.49 -7.61
N GLY A 625 5.51 21.14 -6.43
CA GLY A 625 5.22 21.82 -5.17
C GLY A 625 5.62 23.29 -5.17
N GLN A 626 6.62 23.66 -5.97
CA GLN A 626 7.03 25.06 -6.16
C GLN A 626 5.95 25.89 -6.88
N GLN A 627 5.26 25.30 -7.85
CA GLN A 627 4.19 25.97 -8.60
C GLN A 627 2.97 26.23 -7.73
N VAL A 628 2.64 25.31 -6.81
CA VAL A 628 1.56 25.53 -5.82
C VAL A 628 1.90 26.71 -4.91
N THR A 629 3.15 26.81 -4.45
CA THR A 629 3.58 27.92 -3.58
C THR A 629 3.63 29.27 -4.29
N GLU A 630 4.05 29.30 -5.56
CA GLU A 630 4.05 30.51 -6.39
C GLU A 630 2.62 30.96 -6.71
N TYR A 631 1.73 30.03 -7.04
CA TYR A 631 0.32 30.35 -7.30
C TYR A 631 -0.40 30.88 -6.06
N MET A 632 -0.15 30.29 -4.88
CA MET A 632 -0.67 30.82 -3.62
C MET A 632 -0.19 32.26 -3.36
N GLN A 633 1.08 32.58 -3.66
CA GLN A 633 1.59 33.94 -3.52
C GLN A 633 0.92 34.90 -4.51
N GLN A 634 0.73 34.49 -5.76
CA GLN A 634 0.02 35.29 -6.77
C GLN A 634 -1.46 35.49 -6.43
N LEU A 635 -2.14 34.48 -5.86
CA LEU A 635 -3.52 34.61 -5.37
C LEU A 635 -3.63 35.62 -4.23
N LEU A 636 -2.70 35.57 -3.27
CA LEU A 636 -2.64 36.53 -2.16
C LEU A 636 -2.36 37.96 -2.64
N GLU A 637 -1.56 38.13 -3.69
CA GLU A 637 -1.33 39.43 -4.33
C GLU A 637 -2.56 39.92 -5.08
N ARG A 638 -3.24 39.05 -5.84
CA ARG A 638 -4.51 39.37 -6.53
C ARG A 638 -5.65 39.68 -5.55
N GLU A 639 -5.75 39.00 -4.42
CA GLU A 639 -6.71 39.35 -3.36
C GLU A 639 -6.42 40.74 -2.77
N ARG A 640 -5.14 41.09 -2.61
CA ARG A 640 -4.75 42.44 -2.18
C ARG A 640 -5.08 43.50 -3.24
N GLU A 641 -4.89 43.20 -4.51
CA GLU A 641 -5.25 44.11 -5.60
C GLU A 641 -6.77 44.29 -5.71
N THR A 642 -7.54 43.20 -5.70
CA THR A 642 -9.01 43.26 -5.77
C THR A 642 -9.64 43.92 -4.54
N THR A 643 -9.03 43.80 -3.35
CA THR A 643 -9.49 44.56 -2.17
C THR A 643 -9.22 46.05 -2.31
N VAL A 644 -8.07 46.44 -2.86
CA VAL A 644 -7.78 47.85 -3.19
C VAL A 644 -8.75 48.37 -4.25
N GLU A 645 -8.98 47.64 -5.34
CA GLU A 645 -9.94 48.00 -6.38
C GLU A 645 -11.37 48.10 -5.84
N ARG A 646 -11.79 47.18 -4.95
CA ARG A 646 -13.10 47.26 -4.28
C ARG A 646 -13.23 48.53 -3.46
N ASP A 647 -12.17 48.92 -2.76
CA ASP A 647 -12.16 50.13 -1.95
C ASP A 647 -12.15 51.40 -2.82
N GLU A 648 -11.49 51.38 -3.97
CA GLU A 648 -11.57 52.45 -4.99
C GLU A 648 -12.95 52.53 -5.67
N VAL A 649 -13.58 51.41 -5.98
CA VAL A 649 -14.94 51.38 -6.54
C VAL A 649 -15.95 51.85 -5.49
N ALA A 650 -15.76 51.48 -4.22
CA ALA A 650 -16.58 51.97 -3.13
C ALA A 650 -16.40 53.48 -2.92
N SER A 651 -15.19 54.03 -3.10
CA SER A 651 -14.97 55.48 -3.04
C SER A 651 -15.65 56.20 -4.22
N ARG A 652 -15.50 55.70 -5.45
CA ARG A 652 -16.18 56.22 -6.64
C ARG A 652 -17.69 56.13 -6.54
N LYS A 653 -18.24 55.04 -5.99
CA LYS A 653 -19.69 54.89 -5.76
C LYS A 653 -20.22 55.96 -4.79
N ARG A 654 -19.49 56.26 -3.71
CA ARG A 654 -19.85 57.35 -2.79
C ARG A 654 -19.79 58.72 -3.45
N GLU A 655 -18.82 58.95 -4.33
CA GLU A 655 -18.73 60.19 -5.09
C GLU A 655 -19.90 60.35 -6.08
N ILE A 656 -20.28 59.27 -6.76
CA ILE A 656 -21.43 59.26 -7.68
C ILE A 656 -22.75 59.42 -6.91
N GLU A 657 -22.93 58.75 -5.77
CA GLU A 657 -24.11 58.92 -4.90
C GLU A 657 -24.21 60.36 -4.40
N ALA A 658 -23.09 61.01 -4.05
CA ALA A 658 -23.06 62.43 -3.70
C ALA A 658 -23.40 63.36 -4.89
N GLN A 659 -23.03 62.97 -6.12
CA GLN A 659 -23.43 63.70 -7.33
C GLN A 659 -24.92 63.49 -7.67
N VAL A 660 -25.44 62.29 -7.45
CA VAL A 660 -26.86 61.96 -7.62
C VAL A 660 -27.71 62.69 -6.57
N GLU A 661 -27.26 62.78 -5.32
CA GLU A 661 -27.90 63.62 -4.29
C GLU A 661 -27.93 65.10 -4.69
N ARG A 662 -26.82 65.63 -5.25
CA ARG A 662 -26.78 67.01 -5.78
C ARG A 662 -27.73 67.23 -6.96
N LEU A 663 -27.97 66.21 -7.79
CA LEU A 663 -28.89 66.26 -8.93
C LEU A 663 -30.37 66.03 -8.53
N SER A 664 -30.63 65.35 -7.41
CA SER A 664 -31.98 65.04 -6.90
C SER A 664 -32.65 66.18 -6.12
N GLN A 665 -31.94 67.28 -5.87
CA GLN A 665 -32.53 68.49 -5.28
C GLN A 665 -33.36 69.25 -6.33
N PRO A 666 -34.64 69.56 -6.07
CA PRO A 666 -35.42 70.37 -6.99
C PRO A 666 -34.98 71.83 -6.94
N SER A 667 -34.70 72.37 -8.11
CA SER A 667 -34.53 73.79 -8.45
C SER A 667 -33.26 74.51 -7.96
N GLY A 668 -32.38 74.79 -8.94
CA GLY A 668 -31.94 76.16 -9.15
C GLY A 668 -30.44 76.45 -9.08
N GLN A 669 -29.82 76.38 -10.25
CA GLN A 669 -28.75 77.26 -10.73
C GLN A 669 -27.28 76.88 -10.51
N LYS A 670 -26.66 76.59 -11.67
CA LYS A 670 -25.32 76.99 -12.15
C LYS A 670 -24.13 76.30 -11.46
N ILE A 671 -23.52 75.29 -12.08
CA ILE A 671 -22.52 75.41 -13.16
C ILE A 671 -21.52 76.54 -12.91
N SER A 672 -20.31 76.21 -12.45
CA SER A 672 -19.05 76.57 -13.14
C SER A 672 -17.87 75.91 -12.40
N VAL A 673 -17.25 74.90 -13.01
CA VAL A 673 -15.93 74.98 -13.69
C VAL A 673 -14.85 75.52 -12.76
N TRP A 674 -13.98 74.65 -12.24
CA TRP A 674 -12.64 74.34 -12.78
C TRP A 674 -12.11 73.05 -12.15
#